data_AF-A0A0M2HW93-F1
#
_entry.id   AF-A0A0M2HW93-F1
#
_cell.length_a   1.000
_cell.length_b   1.000
_cell.length_c   1.000
_cell.angle_alpha   90.00
_cell.angle_beta   90.00
_cell.angle_gamma   90.00
#
_symmetry.space_group_name_H-M   'P 1'
#
loop_
_entity.id
_entity.type
_entity.pdbx_description
1 polymer ?
#
loop_
_entity_poly.entity_id
_entity_poly.type
_entity_poly.pdbx_seq_one_letter_code
_entity_poly.pdbx_strand_id
1 'polypeptide(L)'
;MKSKRSLAALGVCAIGAGLLVTGAPAASAAAIPITITPNPGYASDPFEGWGTSLVWFANATGGYPDDVRQDLLDKVFGDDGLNLNIARYNIGGGNATDVPDYLRPGGAVEGWWNPDLASSTYADRATYRAAWDGDDPASYDFDADATQRWWIDALKGKITHWEAFSNSPPYFLTQSGYVSGGIGNGSTEQLSAADMDAFADYLVTVVEHIEQEHGIRFDSLDPFNEPNTNYWSTTLGADGWPTSASRQEGAHIGPAAQDQMIQALAARLAEPGTTTKVPISAMDETNPSIFATNWNAWSDASKAEVDQLNVHTYGTSGRLVVRDIAKSADKPLWMSEVEGDWDGTGHNLTNIENGLGMAGRIVDDLRELEPSAWVFWQPVEDAYNMEKVEDLNWGSVLVDFDCNAEGDSERRIADGDADPSCQVKTNAKYNTVRNFTHYIHPGDALIPSGNAQTTAAVSAAGDGATLVHVNTEASPRDLTIDLSRFGTIAAGATVTPIVTTQSTEADPTSNALIEGAAVPVNAATRSATVTVPGKSVVTLVVSGVSGVSDDAVALRDGRSYQLFGVQSGKALAASGTAAVIRTSATTADAATAQTWTVRTLAGGGTDRHRFALQAGDGRFLAESAGGVTLTSATPEQAASDPALQWISSTTDGARFSILSVSNERVLDVNGQSSADGAGVGLWTSNDGTNQLWTLADTGLVEVEQVAIGAVIGAAAELPANATLVYRGGVERTASVTWNTAGVDWTVAGTKTITGSGTDLFGVAFQATAVVEVGAVALTDPVSLTTYAGVPAATVKAAAPATVPAAVGATDQKVALPVVWDWSGNADARFSAPGVVTVHGTAKSPDGAELPATLSVIVTTPTAANVAPASTASATFTESSSYSVYRTTNGMTADKGWSNWRSGTKNTQDTLTYALAHAATMQSAKIYFYQDGSSNSWPQSLSVEYRSGSGSWTSMGTVDVPVPADGTAPIVEVPMNGVQADAVRVVMTARAATHMIVSEVELYAAAPSPSTVDTLAAITLDGAPLRGFAADVEAYQVPWPGESFPTVRAVAVDGDATVAVTQADDGGLATVAVTSASGSTRTYTLAFTAAAAPDLDAAVSTSVRCVAGKAQLVLTVTNTGEVPTDISVSTPYGSKALSDVQPGARSSIAQATRLASFPAGTVQVELGADADGTRVTENLQFAYLAGTCAR
;
A
#
# COMPACT_ATOMS: atom_id res chain seq x y z
N MET A 1 12.13 16.23 -59.85
CA MET A 1 13.17 15.64 -60.72
C MET A 1 13.31 14.16 -60.36
N LYS A 2 13.28 13.29 -61.37
CA LYS A 2 13.24 11.82 -61.29
C LYS A 2 14.64 11.22 -61.06
N SER A 3 14.75 10.12 -60.30
CA SER A 3 15.72 9.00 -60.49
C SER A 3 15.63 8.03 -59.30
N LYS A 4 14.83 6.95 -59.31
CA LYS A 4 15.16 5.59 -59.84
C LYS A 4 16.61 5.13 -59.64
N ARG A 5 16.82 4.13 -58.77
CA ARG A 5 17.78 3.04 -59.01
C ARG A 5 17.22 1.71 -58.53
N SER A 6 16.90 0.87 -59.49
CA SER A 6 16.69 -0.57 -59.38
C SER A 6 18.05 -1.27 -59.41
N LEU A 7 18.24 -2.33 -58.60
CA LEU A 7 19.18 -3.40 -58.94
C LEU A 7 18.49 -4.75 -58.72
N ALA A 8 18.63 -5.59 -59.75
CA ALA A 8 17.88 -6.80 -59.97
C ALA A 8 18.47 -8.01 -59.25
N ALA A 9 17.59 -9.00 -59.09
CA ALA A 9 17.75 -10.30 -58.49
C ALA A 9 18.84 -11.17 -59.16
N LEU A 10 19.42 -12.06 -58.34
CA LEU A 10 19.99 -13.33 -58.78
C LEU A 10 19.52 -14.41 -57.80
N GLY A 11 18.56 -15.21 -58.27
CA GLY A 11 18.06 -16.36 -57.54
C GLY A 11 19.06 -17.53 -57.62
N VAL A 12 19.29 -18.15 -56.47
CA VAL A 12 19.76 -19.53 -56.37
C VAL A 12 18.78 -20.26 -55.45
N CYS A 13 17.92 -21.07 -56.07
CA CYS A 13 17.13 -22.08 -55.36
C CYS A 13 18.09 -23.16 -54.86
N ALA A 14 18.38 -23.17 -53.56
CA ALA A 14 18.92 -24.33 -52.86
C ALA A 14 17.83 -24.90 -51.96
N ILE A 15 17.30 -26.06 -52.36
CA ILE A 15 16.45 -26.91 -51.52
C ILE A 15 17.37 -27.47 -50.43
N GLY A 16 17.36 -26.82 -49.26
CA GLY A 16 17.98 -27.31 -48.04
C GLY A 16 16.87 -27.58 -47.02
N ALA A 17 16.66 -28.85 -46.68
CA ALA A 17 15.87 -29.25 -45.52
C ALA A 17 16.57 -28.73 -44.25
N GLY A 18 16.21 -27.52 -43.83
CA GLY A 18 16.63 -26.94 -42.56
C GLY A 18 15.66 -27.34 -41.48
N LEU A 19 16.19 -27.98 -40.43
CA LEU A 19 15.45 -28.26 -39.20
C LEU A 19 14.74 -26.99 -38.71
N LEU A 20 13.45 -27.13 -38.38
CA LEU A 20 12.75 -26.21 -37.49
C LEU A 20 13.52 -26.19 -36.17
N VAL A 21 14.44 -25.24 -36.01
CA VAL A 21 14.88 -24.79 -34.70
C VAL A 21 13.67 -24.07 -34.13
N THR A 22 12.88 -24.78 -33.33
CA THR A 22 11.97 -24.15 -32.38
C THR A 22 12.85 -23.28 -31.48
N GLY A 23 12.95 -21.99 -31.80
CA GLY A 23 13.51 -21.01 -30.89
C GLY A 23 12.74 -21.17 -29.59
N ALA A 24 13.44 -21.48 -28.50
CA ALA A 24 12.85 -21.39 -27.17
C ALA A 24 12.16 -20.02 -27.05
N PRO A 25 10.95 -19.93 -26.51
CA PRO A 25 10.32 -18.64 -26.27
C PRO A 25 11.34 -17.78 -25.54
N ALA A 26 11.58 -16.56 -26.04
CA ALA A 26 12.34 -15.58 -25.29
C ALA A 26 11.73 -15.54 -23.90
N ALA A 27 12.52 -15.79 -22.87
CA ALA A 27 12.05 -15.72 -21.49
C ALA A 27 11.42 -14.33 -21.33
N SER A 28 10.10 -14.27 -21.17
CA SER A 28 9.42 -13.03 -20.82
C SER A 28 10.12 -12.51 -19.57
N ALA A 29 10.53 -11.24 -19.60
CA ALA A 29 10.97 -10.59 -18.37
C ALA A 29 9.90 -10.83 -17.31
N ALA A 30 10.31 -11.23 -16.10
CA ALA A 30 9.39 -11.43 -15.00
C ALA A 30 8.63 -10.12 -14.79
N ALA A 31 7.30 -10.20 -14.69
CA ALA A 31 6.50 -9.04 -14.36
C ALA A 31 6.94 -8.49 -12.99
N ILE A 32 6.96 -7.16 -12.85
CA ILE A 32 7.38 -6.52 -11.61
C ILE A 32 6.17 -6.51 -10.67
N PRO A 33 6.26 -7.15 -9.50
CA PRO A 33 5.12 -7.23 -8.58
C PRO A 33 4.86 -5.89 -7.89
N ILE A 34 3.59 -5.52 -7.77
CA ILE A 34 3.09 -4.35 -7.04
C ILE A 34 1.91 -4.81 -6.17
N THR A 35 1.81 -4.30 -4.94
CA THR A 35 0.63 -4.50 -4.09
C THR A 35 -0.21 -3.23 -4.05
N ILE A 36 -1.53 -3.37 -4.21
CA ILE A 36 -2.51 -2.29 -4.13
C ILE A 36 -3.50 -2.67 -3.03
N THR A 37 -3.71 -1.77 -2.07
CA THR A 37 -4.51 -2.02 -0.87
C THR A 37 -5.62 -0.95 -0.76
N PRO A 38 -6.75 -1.11 -1.47
CA PRO A 38 -7.89 -0.21 -1.33
C PRO A 38 -8.39 -0.17 0.11
N ASN A 39 -8.59 1.03 0.67
CA ASN A 39 -8.98 1.23 2.07
C ASN A 39 -10.38 1.86 2.18
N PRO A 40 -11.44 1.07 2.42
CA PRO A 40 -12.81 1.59 2.59
C PRO A 40 -13.05 2.28 3.94
N GLY A 41 -12.04 2.37 4.82
CA GLY A 41 -12.13 3.10 6.08
C GLY A 41 -12.12 4.62 5.95
N TYR A 42 -11.95 5.11 4.72
CA TYR A 42 -12.02 6.51 4.32
C TYR A 42 -12.69 6.54 2.94
N ALA A 43 -13.92 7.05 2.86
CA ALA A 43 -14.69 7.09 1.62
C ALA A 43 -15.28 8.48 1.38
N SER A 44 -15.34 8.91 0.12
CA SER A 44 -15.99 10.16 -0.25
C SER A 44 -17.51 10.10 -0.02
N ASP A 45 -18.14 11.28 -0.07
CA ASP A 45 -19.56 11.34 -0.39
C ASP A 45 -19.83 10.70 -1.78
N PRO A 46 -21.07 10.26 -2.07
CA PRO A 46 -21.39 9.64 -3.34
C PRO A 46 -20.98 10.51 -4.53
N PHE A 47 -20.22 9.93 -5.45
CA PHE A 47 -19.75 10.58 -6.67
C PHE A 47 -20.94 10.94 -7.55
N GLU A 48 -21.01 12.18 -8.01
CA GLU A 48 -22.10 12.71 -8.83
C GLU A 48 -21.95 12.29 -10.30
N GLY A 49 -20.72 12.09 -10.76
CA GLY A 49 -20.43 11.47 -12.06
C GLY A 49 -19.46 12.25 -12.94
N TRP A 50 -19.66 12.06 -14.25
CA TRP A 50 -18.76 12.49 -15.31
C TRP A 50 -19.47 13.45 -16.26
N GLY A 51 -18.82 14.57 -16.58
CA GLY A 51 -19.44 15.65 -17.36
C GLY A 51 -18.64 16.18 -18.50
N THR A 52 -19.26 17.06 -19.28
CA THR A 52 -18.57 17.94 -20.23
C THR A 52 -19.20 19.32 -20.21
N SER A 53 -18.43 20.35 -20.55
CA SER A 53 -19.02 21.59 -21.03
C SER A 53 -19.56 21.42 -22.44
N LEU A 54 -20.73 21.96 -22.74
CA LEU A 54 -21.32 22.07 -24.09
C LEU A 54 -20.72 23.25 -24.87
N VAL A 55 -19.64 23.82 -24.38
CA VAL A 55 -18.93 24.92 -25.02
C VAL A 55 -18.40 24.56 -26.41
N TRP A 56 -18.48 25.52 -27.31
CA TRP A 56 -17.99 25.53 -28.69
C TRP A 56 -18.48 24.40 -29.60
N PHE A 57 -18.22 23.13 -29.29
CA PHE A 57 -18.68 22.03 -30.13
C PHE A 57 -20.20 21.99 -30.21
N ALA A 58 -20.94 22.27 -29.13
CA ALA A 58 -22.40 22.23 -29.21
C ALA A 58 -22.92 23.40 -30.07
N ASN A 59 -22.27 24.57 -29.97
CA ASN A 59 -22.52 25.71 -30.84
C ASN A 59 -22.24 25.37 -32.33
N ALA A 60 -21.11 24.71 -32.62
CA ALA A 60 -20.76 24.33 -33.98
C ALA A 60 -21.66 23.23 -34.56
N THR A 61 -21.99 22.22 -33.76
CA THR A 61 -22.56 20.95 -34.25
C THR A 61 -24.07 20.85 -34.11
N GLY A 62 -24.70 21.70 -33.28
CA GLY A 62 -26.14 21.64 -33.03
C GLY A 62 -27.02 21.83 -34.27
N GLY A 63 -26.48 22.41 -35.35
CA GLY A 63 -27.14 22.59 -36.64
C GLY A 63 -26.83 21.54 -37.70
N TYR A 64 -26.03 20.51 -37.39
CA TYR A 64 -25.58 19.50 -38.36
C TYR A 64 -26.69 18.54 -38.79
N PRO A 65 -26.49 17.75 -39.87
CA PRO A 65 -27.40 16.67 -40.23
C PRO A 65 -27.70 15.72 -39.06
N ASP A 66 -28.91 15.17 -39.04
CA ASP A 66 -29.44 14.36 -37.93
C ASP A 66 -28.56 13.15 -37.59
N ASP A 67 -27.99 12.50 -38.58
CA ASP A 67 -27.12 11.34 -38.41
C ASP A 67 -25.78 11.70 -37.77
N VAL A 68 -25.14 12.80 -38.20
CA VAL A 68 -23.90 13.30 -37.59
C VAL A 68 -24.14 13.72 -36.13
N ARG A 69 -25.24 14.44 -35.86
CA ARG A 69 -25.62 14.85 -34.51
C ARG A 69 -25.92 13.68 -33.60
N GLN A 70 -26.66 12.68 -34.09
CA GLN A 70 -26.97 11.48 -33.31
C GLN A 70 -25.70 10.68 -33.00
N ASP A 71 -24.78 10.55 -33.95
CA ASP A 71 -23.53 9.83 -33.73
C ASP A 71 -22.60 10.54 -32.72
N LEU A 72 -22.57 11.88 -32.72
CA LEU A 72 -21.91 12.67 -31.68
C LEU A 72 -22.57 12.45 -30.32
N LEU A 73 -23.90 12.54 -30.24
CA LEU A 73 -24.67 12.33 -29.02
C LEU A 73 -24.40 10.94 -28.43
N ASP A 74 -24.42 9.91 -29.27
CA ASP A 74 -24.19 8.52 -28.85
C ASP A 74 -22.74 8.30 -28.38
N LYS A 75 -21.75 8.89 -29.05
CA LYS A 75 -20.35 8.81 -28.61
C LYS A 75 -20.09 9.56 -27.30
N VAL A 76 -20.76 10.69 -27.04
CA VAL A 76 -20.51 11.49 -25.83
C VAL A 76 -21.39 11.03 -24.66
N PHE A 77 -22.69 10.83 -24.86
CA PHE A 77 -23.66 10.56 -23.79
C PHE A 77 -24.34 9.19 -23.88
N GLY A 78 -24.12 8.42 -24.95
CA GLY A 78 -24.69 7.08 -25.07
C GLY A 78 -24.02 6.06 -24.16
N ASP A 79 -24.73 4.96 -23.87
CA ASP A 79 -24.27 3.87 -23.00
C ASP A 79 -22.96 3.23 -23.49
N ASP A 80 -22.78 3.11 -24.81
CA ASP A 80 -21.55 2.60 -25.44
C ASP A 80 -20.49 3.71 -25.66
N GLY A 81 -20.88 4.96 -25.39
CA GLY A 81 -20.11 6.19 -25.54
C GLY A 81 -19.09 6.44 -24.43
N LEU A 82 -18.81 7.72 -24.18
CA LEU A 82 -18.21 8.17 -22.92
C LEU A 82 -19.18 8.05 -21.74
N ASN A 83 -20.49 7.85 -21.97
CA ASN A 83 -21.49 7.64 -20.93
C ASN A 83 -21.52 8.76 -19.86
N LEU A 84 -21.47 10.01 -20.31
CA LEU A 84 -21.50 11.18 -19.42
C LEU A 84 -22.92 11.42 -18.87
N ASN A 85 -23.02 11.96 -17.66
CA ASN A 85 -24.29 12.26 -16.98
C ASN A 85 -24.39 13.71 -16.45
N ILE A 86 -23.42 14.56 -16.80
CA ILE A 86 -23.37 15.97 -16.43
C ILE A 86 -23.11 16.82 -17.68
N ALA A 87 -23.81 17.95 -17.83
CA ALA A 87 -23.57 18.90 -18.91
C ALA A 87 -23.52 20.34 -18.40
N ARG A 88 -22.49 21.10 -18.81
CA ARG A 88 -22.35 22.53 -18.49
C ARG A 88 -22.75 23.38 -19.71
N TYR A 89 -23.82 24.17 -19.62
CA TYR A 89 -24.32 25.03 -20.69
C TYR A 89 -23.60 26.39 -20.68
N ASN A 90 -23.02 26.80 -21.81
CA ASN A 90 -22.32 28.08 -21.93
C ASN A 90 -23.27 29.21 -22.37
N ILE A 91 -23.52 30.16 -21.48
CA ILE A 91 -24.23 31.42 -21.78
C ILE A 91 -23.25 32.33 -22.55
N GLY A 92 -23.51 32.54 -23.84
CA GLY A 92 -22.62 33.32 -24.71
C GLY A 92 -22.61 34.83 -24.40
N GLY A 93 -21.47 35.47 -24.62
CA GLY A 93 -21.37 36.94 -24.55
C GLY A 93 -21.88 37.62 -25.83
N GLY A 94 -21.55 37.06 -27.00
CA GLY A 94 -21.93 37.59 -28.30
C GLY A 94 -21.20 38.89 -28.68
N ASN A 95 -20.79 38.98 -29.95
CA ASN A 95 -20.05 40.14 -30.49
C ASN A 95 -20.97 41.28 -30.92
N ALA A 96 -20.44 42.51 -30.93
CA ALA A 96 -21.10 43.62 -31.60
C ALA A 96 -21.33 43.30 -33.09
N THR A 97 -22.46 43.72 -33.65
CA THR A 97 -22.95 43.23 -34.96
C THR A 97 -22.10 43.64 -36.16
N ASP A 98 -21.18 44.60 -36.01
CA ASP A 98 -20.25 45.05 -37.07
C ASP A 98 -18.82 44.52 -36.89
N VAL A 99 -18.56 43.74 -35.83
CA VAL A 99 -17.27 43.09 -35.61
C VAL A 99 -17.13 41.91 -36.57
N PRO A 100 -16.09 41.87 -37.42
CA PRO A 100 -15.84 40.71 -38.28
C PRO A 100 -15.53 39.45 -37.48
N ASP A 101 -15.87 38.27 -38.01
CA ASP A 101 -15.55 36.99 -37.38
C ASP A 101 -14.04 36.85 -37.14
N TYR A 102 -13.68 36.58 -35.90
CA TYR A 102 -12.28 36.47 -35.47
C TYR A 102 -12.02 35.31 -34.51
N LEU A 103 -13.06 34.80 -33.84
CA LEU A 103 -12.97 33.66 -32.95
C LEU A 103 -12.89 32.34 -33.75
N ARG A 104 -12.39 31.29 -33.12
CA ARG A 104 -12.31 29.96 -33.72
C ARG A 104 -13.72 29.42 -34.07
N PRO A 105 -13.86 28.47 -35.01
CA PRO A 105 -15.13 27.79 -35.27
C PRO A 105 -15.75 27.24 -33.97
N GLY A 106 -17.06 27.47 -33.77
CA GLY A 106 -17.78 27.19 -32.52
C GLY A 106 -17.49 28.16 -31.37
N GLY A 107 -16.37 28.87 -31.38
CA GLY A 107 -15.91 29.76 -30.31
C GLY A 107 -16.69 31.07 -30.16
N ALA A 108 -17.43 31.49 -31.19
CA ALA A 108 -18.32 32.65 -31.15
C ALA A 108 -19.72 32.20 -30.73
N VAL A 109 -19.97 32.10 -29.43
CA VAL A 109 -21.27 31.68 -28.91
C VAL A 109 -22.23 32.87 -28.93
N GLU A 110 -23.47 32.62 -29.38
CA GLU A 110 -24.48 33.67 -29.52
C GLU A 110 -24.87 34.24 -28.14
N GLY A 111 -24.96 35.57 -28.05
CA GLY A 111 -25.49 36.24 -26.87
C GLY A 111 -27.00 36.36 -26.95
N TRP A 112 -27.67 36.32 -25.79
CA TRP A 112 -29.14 36.36 -25.67
C TRP A 112 -29.72 37.78 -25.72
N TRP A 113 -28.91 38.79 -26.03
CA TRP A 113 -29.33 40.19 -26.11
C TRP A 113 -29.95 40.52 -27.48
N ASN A 114 -30.97 41.36 -27.50
CA ASN A 114 -31.70 41.74 -28.71
C ASN A 114 -30.92 42.74 -29.57
N PRO A 115 -30.39 42.35 -30.75
CA PRO A 115 -29.60 43.25 -31.58
C PRO A 115 -30.38 44.47 -32.11
N ASP A 116 -31.72 44.43 -32.10
CA ASP A 116 -32.59 45.50 -32.55
C ASP A 116 -33.02 46.47 -31.42
N LEU A 117 -32.59 46.25 -30.17
CA LEU A 117 -32.92 47.13 -29.03
C LEU A 117 -32.45 48.56 -29.25
N ALA A 118 -31.23 48.71 -29.75
CA ALA A 118 -30.57 49.95 -30.15
C ALA A 118 -29.46 49.60 -31.17
N SER A 119 -28.68 50.59 -31.63
CA SER A 119 -27.51 50.27 -32.49
C SER A 119 -26.51 49.39 -31.73
N SER A 120 -26.39 48.13 -32.14
CA SER A 120 -25.54 47.09 -31.55
C SER A 120 -24.12 47.04 -32.15
N THR A 121 -23.66 48.14 -32.75
CA THR A 121 -22.30 48.25 -33.30
C THR A 121 -21.28 48.50 -32.18
N TYR A 122 -20.00 48.17 -32.43
CA TYR A 122 -18.92 48.41 -31.48
C TYR A 122 -18.79 49.89 -31.09
N ALA A 123 -19.01 50.79 -32.06
CA ALA A 123 -18.96 52.24 -31.84
C ALA A 123 -20.09 52.74 -30.92
N ASP A 124 -21.27 52.12 -30.99
CA ASP A 124 -22.47 52.53 -30.26
C ASP A 124 -22.70 51.75 -28.96
N ARG A 125 -21.77 50.89 -28.54
CA ARG A 125 -21.90 50.03 -27.34
C ARG A 125 -22.30 50.75 -26.05
N ALA A 126 -21.88 52.01 -25.85
CA ALA A 126 -22.27 52.79 -24.69
C ALA A 126 -23.75 53.23 -24.75
N THR A 127 -24.26 53.50 -25.95
CA THR A 127 -25.68 53.79 -26.20
C THR A 127 -26.50 52.52 -26.01
N TYR A 128 -26.02 51.38 -26.54
CA TYR A 128 -26.67 50.09 -26.34
C TYR A 128 -26.75 49.73 -24.85
N ARG A 129 -25.63 49.80 -24.13
CA ARG A 129 -25.57 49.59 -22.68
C ARG A 129 -26.52 50.51 -21.88
N ALA A 130 -26.72 51.75 -22.32
CA ALA A 130 -27.66 52.66 -21.67
C ALA A 130 -29.14 52.36 -21.97
N ALA A 131 -29.42 51.63 -23.05
CA ALA A 131 -30.76 51.17 -23.42
C ALA A 131 -31.09 49.80 -22.81
N TRP A 132 -30.07 49.02 -22.41
CA TRP A 132 -30.22 47.72 -21.78
C TRP A 132 -30.97 47.83 -20.45
N ASP A 133 -32.02 47.01 -20.32
CA ASP A 133 -32.75 46.77 -19.08
C ASP A 133 -32.90 45.26 -18.93
N GLY A 134 -32.24 44.70 -17.92
CA GLY A 134 -32.17 43.25 -17.69
C GLY A 134 -33.50 42.62 -17.31
N ASP A 135 -34.47 43.42 -16.85
CA ASP A 135 -35.82 42.96 -16.52
C ASP A 135 -36.83 43.15 -17.67
N ASP A 136 -36.46 43.85 -18.75
CA ASP A 136 -37.32 44.04 -19.92
C ASP A 136 -37.11 42.89 -20.93
N PRO A 137 -38.12 42.04 -21.19
CA PRO A 137 -38.02 41.00 -22.22
C PRO A 137 -37.66 41.53 -23.61
N ALA A 138 -37.93 42.82 -23.91
CA ALA A 138 -37.53 43.43 -25.17
C ALA A 138 -36.01 43.61 -25.33
N SER A 139 -35.25 43.53 -24.23
CA SER A 139 -33.79 43.52 -24.25
C SER A 139 -33.22 42.18 -24.71
N TYR A 140 -34.01 41.10 -24.79
CA TYR A 140 -33.51 39.76 -25.08
C TYR A 140 -33.98 39.23 -26.45
N ASP A 141 -33.12 38.46 -27.10
CA ASP A 141 -33.47 37.56 -28.20
C ASP A 141 -33.53 36.13 -27.65
N PHE A 142 -34.75 35.67 -27.35
CA PHE A 142 -34.98 34.33 -26.82
C PHE A 142 -34.93 33.22 -27.89
N ASP A 143 -34.74 33.57 -29.17
CA ASP A 143 -34.50 32.62 -30.25
C ASP A 143 -32.99 32.35 -30.47
N ALA A 144 -32.11 33.09 -29.80
CA ALA A 144 -30.66 32.92 -29.87
C ALA A 144 -30.20 31.49 -29.47
N ASP A 145 -28.96 31.17 -29.86
CA ASP A 145 -28.22 30.00 -29.42
C ASP A 145 -28.93 28.66 -29.72
N ALA A 146 -29.65 28.61 -30.84
CA ALA A 146 -30.46 27.45 -31.24
C ALA A 146 -29.66 26.14 -31.34
N THR A 147 -28.35 26.22 -31.62
CA THR A 147 -27.45 25.07 -31.75
C THR A 147 -27.15 24.41 -30.40
N GLN A 148 -26.80 25.16 -29.35
CA GLN A 148 -26.64 24.57 -28.02
C GLN A 148 -27.98 24.11 -27.44
N ARG A 149 -29.08 24.83 -27.69
CA ARG A 149 -30.43 24.43 -27.24
C ARG A 149 -30.88 23.08 -27.77
N TRP A 150 -30.46 22.71 -29.00
CA TRP A 150 -30.68 21.36 -29.51
C TRP A 150 -30.08 20.29 -28.58
N TRP A 151 -28.87 20.51 -28.05
CA TRP A 151 -28.23 19.59 -27.11
C TRP A 151 -28.99 19.50 -25.79
N ILE A 152 -29.54 20.61 -25.28
CA ILE A 152 -30.40 20.60 -24.09
C ILE A 152 -31.60 19.66 -24.32
N ASP A 153 -32.30 19.82 -25.44
CA ASP A 153 -33.46 18.98 -25.75
C ASP A 153 -33.09 17.52 -26.01
N ALA A 154 -31.90 17.25 -26.56
CA ALA A 154 -31.41 15.90 -26.79
C ALA A 154 -31.03 15.16 -25.49
N LEU A 155 -30.63 15.89 -24.45
CA LEU A 155 -30.12 15.36 -23.19
C LEU A 155 -31.11 15.43 -22.02
N LYS A 156 -32.14 16.27 -22.08
CA LYS A 156 -33.11 16.40 -20.99
C LYS A 156 -33.74 15.04 -20.65
N GLY A 157 -33.67 14.67 -19.38
CA GLY A 157 -34.14 13.39 -18.88
C GLY A 157 -33.23 12.19 -19.15
N LYS A 158 -32.05 12.38 -19.75
CA LYS A 158 -31.01 11.35 -19.91
C LYS A 158 -29.82 11.55 -18.97
N ILE A 159 -29.53 12.80 -18.61
CA ILE A 159 -28.45 13.15 -17.69
C ILE A 159 -29.01 13.55 -16.31
N THR A 160 -28.15 13.59 -15.29
CA THR A 160 -28.56 13.86 -13.91
C THR A 160 -28.27 15.27 -13.43
N HIS A 161 -27.24 15.93 -13.99
CA HIS A 161 -26.84 17.27 -13.56
C HIS A 161 -26.67 18.26 -14.71
N TRP A 162 -27.06 19.50 -14.44
CA TRP A 162 -26.89 20.64 -15.34
C TRP A 162 -26.20 21.78 -14.59
N GLU A 163 -25.14 22.34 -15.16
CA GLU A 163 -24.59 23.63 -14.70
C GLU A 163 -24.73 24.66 -15.83
N ALA A 164 -25.00 25.91 -15.50
CA ALA A 164 -24.87 27.02 -16.44
C ALA A 164 -23.57 27.78 -16.11
N PHE A 165 -22.85 28.24 -17.12
CA PHE A 165 -21.66 29.07 -16.90
C PHE A 165 -21.47 30.08 -18.02
N SER A 166 -20.59 31.07 -17.82
CA SER A 166 -20.31 32.11 -18.82
C SER A 166 -18.80 32.33 -19.00
N ASN A 167 -18.32 32.24 -20.24
CA ASN A 167 -16.95 32.61 -20.59
C ASN A 167 -16.71 34.13 -20.56
N SER A 168 -17.73 34.95 -20.86
CA SER A 168 -17.57 36.39 -20.98
C SER A 168 -18.89 37.14 -20.84
N PRO A 169 -18.92 38.32 -20.18
CA PRO A 169 -20.08 39.20 -20.24
C PRO A 169 -20.38 39.65 -21.68
N PRO A 170 -21.63 40.06 -21.98
CA PRO A 170 -21.97 40.67 -23.26
C PRO A 170 -21.03 41.81 -23.64
N TYR A 171 -20.69 41.94 -24.94
CA TYR A 171 -19.65 42.87 -25.41
C TYR A 171 -19.84 44.31 -24.93
N PHE A 172 -21.08 44.77 -24.75
CA PHE A 172 -21.39 46.14 -24.31
C PHE A 172 -21.20 46.36 -22.79
N LEU A 173 -21.14 45.28 -22.01
CA LEU A 173 -20.78 45.30 -20.59
C LEU A 173 -19.27 45.16 -20.37
N THR A 174 -18.53 44.60 -21.35
CA THR A 174 -17.08 44.49 -21.22
C THR A 174 -16.38 45.85 -21.35
N GLN A 175 -15.28 46.04 -20.61
CA GLN A 175 -14.49 47.27 -20.69
C GLN A 175 -13.83 47.47 -22.07
N SER A 176 -13.42 46.37 -22.72
CA SER A 176 -12.82 46.41 -24.05
C SER A 176 -13.84 46.64 -25.16
N GLY A 177 -15.12 46.31 -24.95
CA GLY A 177 -16.12 46.23 -26.02
C GLY A 177 -16.05 44.95 -26.84
N TYR A 178 -15.23 43.97 -26.44
CA TYR A 178 -15.05 42.67 -27.07
C TYR A 178 -15.20 41.55 -26.03
N VAL A 179 -15.64 40.37 -26.46
CA VAL A 179 -15.86 39.21 -25.58
C VAL A 179 -14.58 38.42 -25.29
N SER A 180 -13.50 38.67 -26.03
CA SER A 180 -12.20 37.97 -25.91
C SER A 180 -11.21 38.61 -24.93
N GLY A 181 -11.65 39.59 -24.15
CA GLY A 181 -10.87 40.20 -23.09
C GLY A 181 -10.14 41.49 -23.44
N GLY A 182 -9.19 41.90 -22.60
CA GLY A 182 -8.56 43.22 -22.64
C GLY A 182 -7.75 43.50 -23.91
N ILE A 183 -7.75 44.73 -24.42
CA ILE A 183 -7.03 45.07 -25.66
C ILE A 183 -5.51 45.07 -25.41
N GLY A 184 -4.81 44.08 -25.95
CA GLY A 184 -3.34 43.93 -25.84
C GLY A 184 -2.82 43.71 -24.41
N ASN A 185 -3.70 43.42 -23.44
CA ASN A 185 -3.36 43.16 -22.05
C ASN A 185 -4.39 42.23 -21.40
N GLY A 186 -4.01 40.98 -21.19
CA GLY A 186 -4.89 39.95 -20.64
C GLY A 186 -5.17 40.05 -19.14
N SER A 187 -4.62 41.04 -18.44
CA SER A 187 -4.91 41.33 -17.03
C SER A 187 -5.73 42.60 -16.84
N THR A 188 -6.35 43.13 -17.90
CA THR A 188 -7.25 44.27 -17.78
C THR A 188 -8.62 43.79 -17.35
N GLU A 189 -9.08 44.28 -16.20
CA GLU A 189 -10.43 44.05 -15.67
C GLU A 189 -11.50 44.28 -16.75
N GLN A 190 -12.34 43.27 -17.00
CA GLN A 190 -13.33 43.34 -18.07
C GLN A 190 -14.74 43.71 -17.61
N LEU A 191 -15.07 43.58 -16.33
CA LEU A 191 -16.37 43.97 -15.79
C LEU A 191 -16.21 45.08 -14.76
N SER A 192 -16.94 46.19 -14.91
CA SER A 192 -16.91 47.25 -13.91
C SER A 192 -17.93 47.00 -12.81
N ALA A 193 -17.68 47.53 -11.61
CA ALA A 193 -18.66 47.46 -10.52
C ALA A 193 -20.02 48.08 -10.87
N ALA A 194 -20.08 49.03 -11.82
CA ALA A 194 -21.33 49.63 -12.27
C ALA A 194 -22.12 48.74 -13.26
N ASP A 195 -21.54 47.61 -13.70
CA ASP A 195 -22.14 46.68 -14.66
C ASP A 195 -22.50 45.33 -14.05
N MET A 196 -22.12 45.07 -12.79
CA MET A 196 -22.32 43.77 -12.16
C MET A 196 -23.80 43.42 -12.03
N ASP A 197 -24.66 44.38 -11.65
CA ASP A 197 -26.11 44.16 -11.59
C ASP A 197 -26.68 43.80 -12.97
N ALA A 198 -26.31 44.54 -14.03
CA ALA A 198 -26.78 44.27 -15.39
C ALA A 198 -26.30 42.91 -15.93
N PHE A 199 -25.10 42.46 -15.53
CA PHE A 199 -24.61 41.13 -15.88
C PHE A 199 -25.30 40.02 -15.06
N ALA A 200 -25.60 40.27 -13.78
CA ALA A 200 -26.39 39.36 -12.96
C ALA A 200 -27.80 39.16 -13.54
N ASP A 201 -28.45 40.25 -13.98
CA ASP A 201 -29.75 40.19 -14.64
C ASP A 201 -29.69 39.34 -15.91
N TYR A 202 -28.64 39.52 -16.72
CA TYR A 202 -28.42 38.76 -17.95
C TYR A 202 -28.32 37.26 -17.67
N LEU A 203 -27.45 36.86 -16.74
CA LEU A 203 -27.25 35.45 -16.38
C LEU A 203 -28.53 34.82 -15.82
N VAL A 204 -29.17 35.49 -14.86
CA VAL A 204 -30.37 34.96 -14.19
C VAL A 204 -31.54 34.86 -15.15
N THR A 205 -31.77 35.86 -16.00
CA THR A 205 -32.87 35.85 -16.97
C THR A 205 -32.70 34.74 -18.02
N VAL A 206 -31.47 34.52 -18.50
CA VAL A 206 -31.19 33.42 -19.44
C VAL A 206 -31.41 32.07 -18.79
N VAL A 207 -30.93 31.88 -17.56
CA VAL A 207 -31.17 30.65 -16.78
C VAL A 207 -32.66 30.39 -16.62
N GLU A 208 -33.43 31.38 -16.17
CA GLU A 208 -34.88 31.25 -15.98
C GLU A 208 -35.60 30.86 -17.28
N HIS A 209 -35.22 31.50 -18.38
CA HIS A 209 -35.79 31.23 -19.68
C HIS A 209 -35.53 29.78 -20.11
N ILE A 210 -34.29 29.31 -20.01
CA ILE A 210 -33.91 27.94 -20.42
C ILE A 210 -34.60 26.89 -19.54
N GLU A 211 -34.61 27.08 -18.22
CA GLU A 211 -35.32 26.19 -17.30
C GLU A 211 -36.81 26.09 -17.65
N GLN A 212 -37.43 27.23 -17.94
CA GLN A 212 -38.86 27.31 -18.26
C GLN A 212 -39.19 26.68 -19.62
N GLU A 213 -38.45 27.03 -20.68
CA GLU A 213 -38.73 26.61 -22.06
C GLU A 213 -38.43 25.12 -22.27
N HIS A 214 -37.28 24.66 -21.78
CA HIS A 214 -36.83 23.29 -22.02
C HIS A 214 -37.27 22.31 -20.94
N GLY A 215 -37.73 22.80 -19.78
CA GLY A 215 -38.20 21.98 -18.67
C GLY A 215 -37.06 21.29 -17.92
N ILE A 216 -35.89 21.93 -17.83
CA ILE A 216 -34.74 21.47 -17.04
C ILE A 216 -34.59 22.32 -15.77
N ARG A 217 -33.64 21.94 -14.91
CA ARG A 217 -33.17 22.77 -13.80
C ARG A 217 -31.66 22.74 -13.77
N PHE A 218 -31.05 23.89 -13.55
CA PHE A 218 -29.63 23.97 -13.28
C PHE A 218 -29.38 23.73 -11.79
N ASP A 219 -28.40 22.88 -11.50
CA ASP A 219 -27.91 22.60 -10.15
C ASP A 219 -26.93 23.67 -9.67
N SER A 220 -26.32 24.42 -10.58
CA SER A 220 -25.44 25.55 -10.28
C SER A 220 -25.32 26.54 -11.45
N LEU A 221 -24.94 27.78 -11.13
CA LEU A 221 -24.60 28.86 -12.06
C LEU A 221 -23.22 29.43 -11.71
N ASP A 222 -22.26 29.31 -12.63
CA ASP A 222 -20.93 29.91 -12.51
C ASP A 222 -20.84 31.19 -13.36
N PRO A 223 -20.67 32.39 -12.76
CA PRO A 223 -20.64 33.62 -13.53
C PRO A 223 -19.40 33.76 -14.43
N PHE A 224 -18.31 33.02 -14.17
CA PHE A 224 -17.04 33.23 -14.85
C PHE A 224 -16.24 31.95 -15.11
N ASN A 225 -15.73 31.83 -16.34
CA ASN A 225 -14.69 30.86 -16.66
C ASN A 225 -13.28 31.44 -16.50
N GLU A 226 -12.38 30.75 -15.80
CA GLU A 226 -10.96 31.09 -15.65
C GLU A 226 -10.66 32.58 -15.35
N PRO A 227 -11.33 33.18 -14.34
CA PRO A 227 -11.44 34.63 -14.26
C PRO A 227 -10.12 35.36 -13.97
N ASN A 228 -9.23 34.85 -13.12
CA ASN A 228 -8.02 35.58 -12.71
C ASN A 228 -6.76 35.25 -13.54
N THR A 229 -6.94 34.72 -14.75
CA THR A 229 -5.81 34.48 -15.66
C THR A 229 -5.35 35.75 -16.35
N ASN A 230 -4.15 35.72 -16.94
CA ASN A 230 -3.52 36.89 -17.54
C ASN A 230 -3.45 36.85 -19.08
N TYR A 231 -4.20 35.95 -19.72
CA TYR A 231 -4.13 35.71 -21.16
C TYR A 231 -5.42 36.03 -21.93
N TRP A 232 -6.52 36.41 -21.25
CA TRP A 232 -7.74 36.88 -21.91
C TRP A 232 -7.56 38.25 -22.55
N SER A 233 -7.04 38.25 -23.78
CA SER A 233 -6.66 39.46 -24.51
C SER A 233 -7.20 39.49 -25.94
N THR A 234 -7.77 40.63 -26.31
CA THR A 234 -8.12 40.97 -27.69
C THR A 234 -6.92 41.55 -28.43
N THR A 235 -6.55 40.95 -29.56
CA THR A 235 -5.45 41.41 -30.43
C THR A 235 -6.01 42.09 -31.68
N LEU A 236 -5.75 43.39 -31.82
CA LEU A 236 -6.21 44.18 -32.97
C LEU A 236 -5.22 44.17 -34.13
N GLY A 237 -5.76 44.08 -35.35
CA GLY A 237 -5.04 44.18 -36.61
C GLY A 237 -4.76 45.62 -37.04
N ALA A 238 -4.14 45.78 -38.20
CA ALA A 238 -3.82 47.09 -38.77
C ALA A 238 -5.07 47.89 -39.20
N ASP A 239 -6.19 47.21 -39.39
CA ASP A 239 -7.52 47.77 -39.67
C ASP A 239 -8.27 48.19 -38.40
N GLY A 240 -7.72 47.89 -37.22
CA GLY A 240 -8.32 48.22 -35.93
C GLY A 240 -9.34 47.19 -35.42
N TRP A 241 -9.55 46.09 -36.14
CA TRP A 241 -10.46 45.01 -35.74
C TRP A 241 -9.71 43.85 -35.09
N PRO A 242 -10.38 43.03 -34.25
CA PRO A 242 -9.79 41.81 -33.72
C PRO A 242 -9.29 40.87 -34.82
N THR A 243 -8.24 40.12 -34.50
CA THR A 243 -7.68 39.08 -35.36
C THR A 243 -7.84 37.71 -34.70
N SER A 244 -7.66 36.65 -35.49
CA SER A 244 -7.68 35.25 -35.03
C SER A 244 -6.56 34.88 -34.05
N ALA A 245 -5.67 35.81 -33.72
CA ALA A 245 -4.80 35.67 -32.55
C ALA A 245 -5.60 35.65 -31.23
N SER A 246 -6.80 36.25 -31.20
CA SER A 246 -7.77 36.14 -30.11
C SER A 246 -8.72 35.00 -30.45
N ARG A 247 -8.60 33.86 -29.76
CA ARG A 247 -9.16 32.59 -30.24
C ARG A 247 -10.58 32.30 -29.75
N GLN A 248 -10.98 32.85 -28.60
CA GLN A 248 -12.23 32.49 -27.90
C GLN A 248 -12.76 33.65 -27.04
N GLU A 249 -13.99 33.50 -26.54
CA GLU A 249 -14.52 34.31 -25.44
C GLU A 249 -13.72 34.07 -24.15
N GLY A 250 -13.56 35.11 -23.34
CA GLY A 250 -12.85 35.07 -22.07
C GLY A 250 -12.72 36.46 -21.45
N ALA A 251 -12.86 36.56 -20.14
CA ALA A 251 -12.83 37.83 -19.42
C ALA A 251 -11.93 37.74 -18.19
N HIS A 252 -10.92 38.62 -18.10
CA HIS A 252 -10.18 38.78 -16.85
C HIS A 252 -11.05 39.47 -15.81
N ILE A 253 -11.32 38.77 -14.71
CA ILE A 253 -12.02 39.25 -13.54
C ILE A 253 -11.13 39.01 -12.31
N GLY A 254 -10.60 40.10 -11.74
CA GLY A 254 -9.68 40.00 -10.59
C GLY A 254 -10.40 39.57 -9.30
N PRO A 255 -9.69 39.07 -8.27
CA PRO A 255 -10.32 38.54 -7.05
C PRO A 255 -11.28 39.50 -6.34
N ALA A 256 -10.96 40.80 -6.35
CA ALA A 256 -11.82 41.82 -5.76
C ALA A 256 -13.10 42.08 -6.58
N ALA A 257 -13.03 41.95 -7.90
CA ALA A 257 -14.20 42.08 -8.77
C ALA A 257 -15.06 40.81 -8.70
N GLN A 258 -14.45 39.63 -8.60
CA GLN A 258 -15.15 38.38 -8.34
C GLN A 258 -15.97 38.46 -7.04
N ASP A 259 -15.35 38.89 -5.93
CA ASP A 259 -16.02 39.08 -4.64
C ASP A 259 -17.26 40.00 -4.74
N GLN A 260 -17.17 41.09 -5.50
CA GLN A 260 -18.30 42.00 -5.73
C GLN A 260 -19.38 41.37 -6.61
N MET A 261 -18.99 40.65 -7.66
CA MET A 261 -19.94 40.01 -8.57
C MET A 261 -20.75 38.92 -7.88
N ILE A 262 -20.13 38.10 -7.02
CA ILE A 262 -20.84 37.06 -6.27
C ILE A 262 -21.95 37.67 -5.40
N GLN A 263 -21.67 38.80 -4.73
CA GLN A 263 -22.67 39.52 -3.96
C GLN A 263 -23.79 40.10 -4.84
N ALA A 264 -23.47 40.63 -6.03
CA ALA A 264 -24.47 41.13 -6.97
C ALA A 264 -25.37 39.99 -7.51
N LEU A 265 -24.78 38.86 -7.89
CA LEU A 265 -25.52 37.68 -8.35
C LEU A 265 -26.43 37.12 -7.26
N ALA A 266 -25.92 36.98 -6.03
CA ALA A 266 -26.70 36.53 -4.88
C ALA A 266 -27.88 37.48 -4.58
N ALA A 267 -27.65 38.80 -4.65
CA ALA A 267 -28.70 39.79 -4.48
C ALA A 267 -29.82 39.63 -5.53
N ARG A 268 -29.45 39.43 -6.81
CA ARG A 268 -30.41 39.22 -7.91
C ARG A 268 -31.19 37.91 -7.77
N LEU A 269 -30.54 36.83 -7.33
CA LEU A 269 -31.20 35.53 -7.08
C LEU A 269 -32.18 35.59 -5.90
N ALA A 270 -31.92 36.47 -4.92
CA ALA A 270 -32.76 36.65 -3.74
C ALA A 270 -34.01 37.50 -3.98
N GLU A 271 -34.16 38.14 -5.15
CA GLU A 271 -35.30 38.99 -5.42
C GLU A 271 -36.64 38.21 -5.45
N PRO A 272 -37.75 38.76 -4.90
CA PRO A 272 -39.02 38.04 -4.82
C PRO A 272 -39.63 37.64 -6.17
N GLY A 273 -39.21 38.29 -7.27
CA GLY A 273 -39.65 38.02 -8.64
C GLY A 273 -38.87 36.89 -9.33
N THR A 274 -37.70 36.52 -8.83
CA THR A 274 -36.83 35.48 -9.39
C THR A 274 -37.45 34.10 -9.17
N THR A 275 -37.79 33.44 -10.27
CA THR A 275 -38.36 32.11 -10.38
C THR A 275 -37.31 31.00 -10.25
N THR A 276 -36.11 31.21 -10.79
CA THR A 276 -35.01 30.25 -10.58
C THR A 276 -34.53 30.26 -9.13
N LYS A 277 -34.00 29.12 -8.69
CA LYS A 277 -33.38 28.93 -7.36
C LYS A 277 -32.00 28.29 -7.51
N VAL A 278 -31.37 28.53 -8.67
CA VAL A 278 -30.05 27.98 -8.99
C VAL A 278 -29.02 28.44 -7.94
N PRO A 279 -28.30 27.51 -7.31
CA PRO A 279 -27.14 27.81 -6.47
C PRO A 279 -26.00 28.47 -7.24
N ILE A 280 -25.16 29.24 -6.57
CA ILE A 280 -23.95 29.81 -7.21
C ILE A 280 -22.80 28.81 -7.10
N SER A 281 -22.16 28.50 -8.23
CA SER A 281 -20.84 27.85 -8.25
C SER A 281 -19.74 28.88 -8.53
N ALA A 282 -18.54 28.62 -8.01
CA ALA A 282 -17.36 29.43 -8.27
C ALA A 282 -16.09 28.64 -7.93
N MET A 283 -14.91 28.95 -8.43
CA MET A 283 -14.56 30.14 -9.20
C MET A 283 -14.07 29.80 -10.60
N ASP A 284 -14.18 28.52 -10.98
CA ASP A 284 -13.75 27.98 -12.28
C ASP A 284 -12.33 28.38 -12.68
N GLU A 285 -11.43 28.46 -11.70
CA GLU A 285 -10.07 28.91 -11.96
C GLU A 285 -9.25 27.84 -12.71
N THR A 286 -8.48 28.28 -13.71
CA THR A 286 -7.63 27.44 -14.59
C THR A 286 -6.73 26.47 -13.84
N ASN A 287 -6.32 26.85 -12.62
CA ASN A 287 -5.39 26.07 -11.82
C ASN A 287 -5.74 26.15 -10.32
N PRO A 288 -5.50 25.08 -9.54
CA PRO A 288 -5.78 25.05 -8.11
C PRO A 288 -5.03 26.13 -7.29
N SER A 289 -3.84 26.54 -7.73
CA SER A 289 -3.07 27.60 -7.05
C SER A 289 -3.68 28.99 -7.19
N ILE A 290 -4.29 29.28 -8.35
CA ILE A 290 -5.00 30.54 -8.58
C ILE A 290 -6.33 30.50 -7.85
N PHE A 291 -7.03 29.36 -7.87
CA PHE A 291 -8.21 29.13 -7.01
C PHE A 291 -7.91 29.49 -5.55
N ALA A 292 -6.86 28.89 -4.97
CA ALA A 292 -6.52 29.15 -3.57
C ALA A 292 -6.15 30.62 -3.34
N THR A 293 -5.55 31.29 -4.33
CA THR A 293 -5.22 32.72 -4.23
C THR A 293 -6.47 33.57 -4.14
N ASN A 294 -7.48 33.36 -4.99
CA ASN A 294 -8.66 34.23 -4.94
C ASN A 294 -9.58 33.86 -3.77
N TRP A 295 -9.75 32.58 -3.43
CA TRP A 295 -10.52 32.18 -2.25
C TRP A 295 -10.00 32.89 -0.99
N ASN A 296 -8.69 32.97 -0.83
CA ASN A 296 -8.08 33.66 0.30
C ASN A 296 -8.20 35.20 0.26
N ALA A 297 -8.53 35.77 -0.90
CA ALA A 297 -8.74 37.20 -1.08
C ALA A 297 -10.21 37.64 -0.93
N TRP A 298 -11.17 36.71 -1.08
CA TRP A 298 -12.60 36.97 -0.95
C TRP A 298 -13.03 37.24 0.49
N SER A 299 -14.13 37.97 0.64
CA SER A 299 -14.79 38.21 1.92
C SER A 299 -15.58 36.97 2.38
N ASP A 300 -15.78 36.84 3.69
CA ASP A 300 -16.62 35.78 4.28
C ASP A 300 -18.07 35.84 3.77
N ALA A 301 -18.55 37.02 3.37
CA ALA A 301 -19.87 37.19 2.79
C ALA A 301 -19.97 36.45 1.45
N SER A 302 -19.07 36.71 0.50
CA SER A 302 -19.08 36.04 -0.81
C SER A 302 -18.83 34.54 -0.70
N LYS A 303 -17.94 34.11 0.20
CA LYS A 303 -17.72 32.68 0.48
C LYS A 303 -18.98 31.96 0.98
N ALA A 304 -19.86 32.68 1.69
CA ALA A 304 -21.10 32.12 2.20
C ALA A 304 -22.19 31.98 1.12
N GLU A 305 -22.17 32.82 0.08
CA GLU A 305 -23.15 32.79 -1.02
C GLU A 305 -22.86 31.74 -2.10
N VAL A 306 -21.64 31.19 -2.14
CA VAL A 306 -21.26 30.11 -3.07
C VAL A 306 -21.59 28.75 -2.47
N ASP A 307 -22.35 27.92 -3.17
CA ASP A 307 -22.77 26.61 -2.68
C ASP A 307 -21.88 25.47 -3.21
N GLN A 308 -21.28 25.64 -4.39
CA GLN A 308 -20.39 24.65 -5.01
C GLN A 308 -19.05 25.26 -5.42
N LEU A 309 -17.96 24.52 -5.21
CA LEU A 309 -16.64 24.92 -5.64
C LEU A 309 -16.24 24.25 -6.96
N ASN A 310 -15.75 25.05 -7.91
CA ASN A 310 -15.29 24.61 -9.22
C ASN A 310 -13.81 24.97 -9.39
N VAL A 311 -13.02 24.04 -9.94
CA VAL A 311 -11.59 24.22 -10.24
C VAL A 311 -11.15 23.41 -11.45
N HIS A 312 -10.25 23.97 -12.25
CA HIS A 312 -9.64 23.29 -13.39
C HIS A 312 -8.28 22.74 -13.02
N THR A 313 -7.76 21.80 -13.82
CA THR A 313 -6.48 21.15 -13.54
C THR A 313 -5.48 21.24 -14.70
N TYR A 314 -5.56 22.25 -15.57
CA TYR A 314 -4.54 22.47 -16.61
C TYR A 314 -3.11 22.49 -16.03
N GLY A 315 -2.96 23.04 -14.82
CA GLY A 315 -1.84 22.88 -13.91
C GLY A 315 -2.30 22.32 -12.57
N THR A 316 -1.42 21.59 -11.88
CA THR A 316 -1.78 20.73 -10.73
C THR A 316 -1.35 21.26 -9.38
N SER A 317 -0.52 22.30 -9.37
CA SER A 317 -0.01 22.86 -8.13
C SER A 317 -1.16 23.41 -7.28
N GLY A 318 -1.30 22.90 -6.06
CA GLY A 318 -2.32 23.36 -5.11
C GLY A 318 -3.56 22.48 -4.98
N ARG A 319 -3.67 21.32 -5.67
CA ARG A 319 -4.84 20.43 -5.54
C ARG A 319 -5.22 20.10 -4.10
N LEU A 320 -4.24 19.72 -3.28
CA LEU A 320 -4.48 19.42 -1.86
C LEU A 320 -5.03 20.63 -1.08
N VAL A 321 -4.60 21.85 -1.44
CA VAL A 321 -5.09 23.08 -0.82
C VAL A 321 -6.56 23.31 -1.16
N VAL A 322 -6.94 23.09 -2.43
CA VAL A 322 -8.34 23.25 -2.87
C VAL A 322 -9.25 22.19 -2.24
N ARG A 323 -8.80 20.93 -2.16
CA ARG A 323 -9.50 19.89 -1.39
C ARG A 323 -9.71 20.32 0.06
N ASP A 324 -8.66 20.81 0.71
CA ASP A 324 -8.73 21.19 2.12
C ASP A 324 -9.63 22.43 2.34
N ILE A 325 -9.65 23.38 1.41
CA ILE A 325 -10.62 24.49 1.38
C ILE A 325 -12.04 23.94 1.28
N ALA A 326 -12.33 23.07 0.30
CA ALA A 326 -13.66 22.51 0.11
C ALA A 326 -14.17 21.76 1.35
N LYS A 327 -13.29 20.98 2.00
CA LYS A 327 -13.56 20.26 3.25
C LYS A 327 -13.86 21.16 4.43
N SER A 328 -13.04 22.17 4.65
CA SER A 328 -13.20 23.10 5.77
C SER A 328 -14.41 24.03 5.59
N ALA A 329 -14.71 24.42 4.35
CA ALA A 329 -15.88 25.22 4.00
C ALA A 329 -17.20 24.41 3.92
N ASP A 330 -17.14 23.08 4.05
CA ASP A 330 -18.27 22.16 3.90
C ASP A 330 -19.02 22.32 2.54
N LYS A 331 -18.26 22.47 1.44
CA LYS A 331 -18.81 22.61 0.08
C LYS A 331 -18.41 21.44 -0.83
N PRO A 332 -19.30 20.98 -1.75
CA PRO A 332 -18.91 20.07 -2.83
C PRO A 332 -17.86 20.73 -3.73
N LEU A 333 -17.04 19.90 -4.36
CA LEU A 333 -15.94 20.33 -5.22
C LEU A 333 -16.03 19.56 -6.54
N TRP A 334 -16.15 20.28 -7.64
CA TRP A 334 -16.02 19.70 -8.97
C TRP A 334 -14.62 20.00 -9.52
N MET A 335 -14.01 18.97 -10.13
CA MET A 335 -13.00 19.22 -11.15
C MET A 335 -13.79 19.56 -12.42
N SER A 336 -13.94 20.84 -12.72
CA SER A 336 -14.96 21.35 -13.65
C SER A 336 -14.48 21.48 -15.10
N GLU A 337 -13.17 21.39 -15.35
CA GLU A 337 -12.61 21.46 -16.70
C GLU A 337 -11.16 20.95 -16.77
N VAL A 338 -10.92 20.01 -17.69
CA VAL A 338 -9.59 19.76 -18.26
C VAL A 338 -9.73 18.99 -19.57
N GLU A 339 -8.78 19.20 -20.48
CA GLU A 339 -8.54 18.40 -21.69
C GLU A 339 -7.07 18.61 -22.11
N GLY A 340 -6.54 17.85 -23.08
CA GLY A 340 -5.16 18.09 -23.54
C GLY A 340 -4.58 17.08 -24.54
N ASP A 341 -3.34 17.30 -24.95
CA ASP A 341 -2.56 16.38 -25.80
C ASP A 341 -1.30 15.89 -25.06
N TRP A 342 -1.15 14.57 -24.97
CA TRP A 342 -0.01 13.88 -24.36
C TRP A 342 0.73 12.95 -25.33
N ASP A 343 0.33 12.93 -26.61
CA ASP A 343 0.96 12.11 -27.64
C ASP A 343 2.39 12.60 -27.95
N GLY A 344 2.54 13.90 -28.17
CA GLY A 344 3.81 14.52 -28.55
C GLY A 344 4.35 14.11 -29.93
N THR A 345 3.66 13.24 -30.67
CA THR A 345 4.07 12.80 -32.02
C THR A 345 3.24 13.38 -33.17
N GLY A 346 2.26 14.23 -32.86
CA GLY A 346 1.34 14.84 -33.84
C GLY A 346 -0.04 14.18 -33.81
N HIS A 347 -0.86 14.46 -34.82
CA HIS A 347 -2.19 13.87 -34.96
C HIS A 347 -2.12 12.34 -35.15
N ASN A 348 -2.65 11.59 -34.18
CA ASN A 348 -2.66 10.13 -34.16
C ASN A 348 -3.80 9.59 -33.29
N LEU A 349 -4.75 8.92 -33.93
CA LEU A 349 -5.94 8.43 -33.25
C LEU A 349 -5.70 7.19 -32.38
N THR A 350 -4.59 6.48 -32.55
CA THR A 350 -4.37 5.17 -31.91
C THR A 350 -3.27 5.14 -30.87
N ASN A 351 -2.38 6.13 -30.84
CA ASN A 351 -1.27 6.14 -29.89
C ASN A 351 -1.80 6.19 -28.44
N ILE A 352 -1.50 5.13 -27.69
CA ILE A 352 -2.00 4.97 -26.33
C ILE A 352 -1.38 5.95 -25.34
N GLU A 353 -0.21 6.55 -25.64
CA GLU A 353 0.41 7.55 -24.75
C GLU A 353 -0.51 8.73 -24.46
N ASN A 354 -1.30 9.16 -25.47
CA ASN A 354 -2.27 10.23 -25.27
C ASN A 354 -3.34 9.84 -24.24
N GLY A 355 -3.84 8.60 -24.36
CA GLY A 355 -4.79 8.02 -23.41
C GLY A 355 -4.21 7.79 -22.02
N LEU A 356 -2.96 7.36 -21.92
CA LEU A 356 -2.26 7.17 -20.64
C LEU A 356 -2.04 8.50 -19.92
N GLY A 357 -1.75 9.57 -20.65
CA GLY A 357 -1.63 10.93 -20.10
C GLY A 357 -2.94 11.42 -19.47
N MET A 358 -4.05 11.30 -20.20
CA MET A 358 -5.39 11.64 -19.69
C MET A 358 -5.82 10.74 -18.53
N ALA A 359 -5.60 9.42 -18.64
CA ALA A 359 -5.94 8.49 -17.55
C ALA A 359 -5.14 8.78 -16.27
N GLY A 360 -3.84 9.11 -16.40
CA GLY A 360 -3.02 9.56 -15.27
C GLY A 360 -3.53 10.86 -14.65
N ARG A 361 -3.98 11.82 -15.49
CA ARG A 361 -4.62 13.06 -15.03
C ARG A 361 -5.84 12.79 -14.16
N ILE A 362 -6.75 11.94 -14.62
CA ILE A 362 -7.99 11.55 -13.90
C ILE A 362 -7.63 10.88 -12.57
N VAL A 363 -6.69 9.92 -12.56
CA VAL A 363 -6.27 9.24 -11.32
C VAL A 363 -5.74 10.23 -10.28
N ASP A 364 -4.90 11.18 -10.69
CA ASP A 364 -4.36 12.17 -9.76
C ASP A 364 -5.42 13.15 -9.27
N ASP A 365 -6.32 13.61 -10.15
CA ASP A 365 -7.41 14.51 -9.76
C ASP A 365 -8.33 13.84 -8.73
N LEU A 366 -8.79 12.61 -8.98
CA LEU A 366 -9.66 11.89 -8.06
C LEU A 366 -8.99 11.63 -6.70
N ARG A 367 -7.68 11.35 -6.68
CA ARG A 367 -6.93 11.05 -5.45
C ARG A 367 -6.57 12.30 -4.65
N GLU A 368 -6.27 13.41 -5.32
CA GLU A 368 -5.70 14.61 -4.68
C GLU A 368 -6.74 15.71 -4.43
N LEU A 369 -7.68 15.92 -5.36
CA LEU A 369 -8.77 16.87 -5.18
C LEU A 369 -9.93 16.26 -4.38
N GLU A 370 -10.14 14.94 -4.50
CA GLU A 370 -11.33 14.24 -3.99
C GLU A 370 -12.63 14.95 -4.44
N PRO A 371 -12.83 15.19 -5.75
CA PRO A 371 -13.98 15.92 -6.24
C PRO A 371 -15.24 15.03 -6.23
N SER A 372 -16.41 15.64 -6.05
CA SER A 372 -17.70 14.95 -6.20
C SER A 372 -18.08 14.74 -7.66
N ALA A 373 -17.53 15.51 -8.61
CA ALA A 373 -17.69 15.29 -10.04
C ALA A 373 -16.40 15.61 -10.82
N TRP A 374 -16.26 15.01 -12.00
CA TRP A 374 -15.14 15.27 -12.92
C TRP A 374 -15.66 15.59 -14.31
N VAL A 375 -15.32 16.76 -14.85
CA VAL A 375 -15.90 17.31 -16.07
C VAL A 375 -14.82 17.65 -17.10
N PHE A 376 -14.98 17.11 -18.32
CA PHE A 376 -14.19 17.52 -19.48
C PHE A 376 -14.44 19.00 -19.81
N TRP A 377 -13.47 19.65 -20.47
CA TRP A 377 -13.75 20.88 -21.20
C TRP A 377 -14.76 20.64 -22.33
N GLN A 378 -14.25 20.32 -23.52
CA GLN A 378 -15.02 19.71 -24.59
C GLN A 378 -14.25 18.47 -25.08
N PRO A 379 -14.83 17.26 -24.98
CA PRO A 379 -14.23 16.07 -25.55
C PRO A 379 -14.39 16.04 -27.07
N VAL A 380 -15.31 16.84 -27.65
CA VAL A 380 -15.50 16.96 -29.09
C VAL A 380 -14.65 18.12 -29.63
N GLU A 381 -13.79 17.86 -30.60
CA GLU A 381 -12.86 18.85 -31.16
C GLU A 381 -12.86 18.88 -32.68
N ASP A 382 -12.51 20.03 -33.28
CA ASP A 382 -12.49 20.24 -34.73
C ASP A 382 -11.44 19.34 -35.41
N ALA A 383 -11.91 18.28 -36.08
CA ALA A 383 -11.05 17.27 -36.69
C ALA A 383 -10.11 17.86 -37.74
N TYR A 384 -10.59 18.78 -38.58
CA TYR A 384 -9.77 19.48 -39.58
C TYR A 384 -8.64 20.25 -38.90
N ASN A 385 -8.93 20.98 -37.83
CA ASN A 385 -7.91 21.75 -37.10
C ASN A 385 -6.88 20.83 -36.46
N MET A 386 -7.32 19.75 -35.80
CA MET A 386 -6.45 18.76 -35.18
C MET A 386 -5.56 18.03 -36.20
N GLU A 387 -6.07 17.75 -37.39
CA GLU A 387 -5.34 17.00 -38.43
C GLU A 387 -4.41 17.89 -39.27
N LYS A 388 -4.85 19.08 -39.67
CA LYS A 388 -4.19 19.88 -40.72
C LYS A 388 -3.55 21.17 -40.23
N VAL A 389 -3.93 21.68 -39.06
CA VAL A 389 -3.51 23.02 -38.59
C VAL A 389 -2.63 22.92 -37.35
N GLU A 390 -3.15 22.34 -36.27
CA GLU A 390 -2.43 22.22 -35.00
C GLU A 390 -1.64 20.92 -34.91
N ASP A 391 -2.03 19.88 -35.65
CA ASP A 391 -1.36 18.57 -35.67
C ASP A 391 -1.29 17.95 -34.26
N LEU A 392 -2.46 17.81 -33.61
CA LEU A 392 -2.63 17.38 -32.21
C LEU A 392 -3.82 16.43 -32.05
N ASN A 393 -4.02 15.90 -30.84
CA ASN A 393 -5.16 15.08 -30.46
C ASN A 393 -5.86 15.65 -29.21
N TRP A 394 -6.22 16.94 -29.25
CA TRP A 394 -6.79 17.64 -28.10
C TRP A 394 -8.15 17.11 -27.66
N GLY A 395 -9.08 16.77 -28.56
CA GLY A 395 -10.36 16.13 -28.18
C GLY A 395 -10.24 14.60 -28.00
N SER A 396 -11.25 13.98 -27.40
CA SER A 396 -11.45 12.53 -27.37
C SER A 396 -12.30 12.03 -28.56
N VAL A 397 -13.22 12.88 -29.02
CA VAL A 397 -14.10 12.70 -30.19
C VAL A 397 -13.80 13.82 -31.18
N LEU A 398 -13.75 13.53 -32.47
CA LEU A 398 -13.33 14.48 -33.49
C LEU A 398 -14.36 14.55 -34.61
N VAL A 399 -14.75 15.77 -35.01
CA VAL A 399 -15.60 16.04 -36.18
C VAL A 399 -15.21 17.41 -36.74
N ASP A 400 -15.32 17.64 -38.05
CA ASP A 400 -15.01 18.96 -38.60
C ASP A 400 -16.06 20.01 -38.18
N PHE A 401 -15.63 21.21 -37.76
CA PHE A 401 -16.50 22.30 -37.27
C PHE A 401 -17.04 23.22 -38.38
N ASP A 402 -17.31 22.67 -39.57
CA ASP A 402 -17.84 23.37 -40.73
C ASP A 402 -18.67 22.45 -41.65
N CYS A 403 -19.55 21.64 -41.06
CA CYS A 403 -20.37 20.70 -41.80
C CYS A 403 -21.56 21.36 -42.49
N ASN A 404 -21.72 21.13 -43.79
CA ASN A 404 -22.87 21.61 -44.56
C ASN A 404 -24.10 20.67 -44.43
N ALA A 405 -25.19 21.04 -45.11
CA ALA A 405 -26.46 20.29 -45.08
C ALA A 405 -26.37 18.90 -45.72
N GLU A 406 -25.38 18.66 -46.58
CA GLU A 406 -25.10 17.36 -47.20
C GLU A 406 -24.23 16.44 -46.33
N GLY A 407 -23.72 16.92 -45.19
CA GLY A 407 -22.83 16.16 -44.32
C GLY A 407 -21.36 16.23 -44.71
N ASP A 408 -20.96 17.25 -45.50
CA ASP A 408 -19.58 17.46 -45.95
C ASP A 408 -18.96 18.73 -45.34
N SER A 409 -17.66 18.67 -45.00
CA SER A 409 -16.87 19.80 -44.52
C SER A 409 -16.51 20.76 -45.65
N GLU A 410 -16.84 22.03 -45.47
CA GLU A 410 -16.57 23.08 -46.44
C GLU A 410 -15.06 23.27 -46.70
N ARG A 411 -14.22 23.23 -45.66
CA ARG A 411 -12.77 23.33 -45.77
C ARG A 411 -12.17 22.13 -46.50
N ARG A 412 -12.65 20.90 -46.25
CA ARG A 412 -12.18 19.71 -46.97
C ARG A 412 -12.54 19.73 -48.44
N ILE A 413 -13.75 20.21 -48.78
CA ILE A 413 -14.15 20.47 -50.17
C ILE A 413 -13.19 21.48 -50.82
N ALA A 414 -12.90 22.58 -50.13
CA ALA A 414 -12.01 23.62 -50.63
C ALA A 414 -10.58 23.13 -50.89
N ASP A 415 -10.08 22.24 -50.02
CA ASP A 415 -8.78 21.59 -50.16
C ASP A 415 -8.74 20.50 -51.25
N GLY A 416 -9.90 20.01 -51.67
CA GLY A 416 -10.03 18.91 -52.63
C GLY A 416 -9.72 17.54 -52.02
N ASP A 417 -10.04 17.35 -50.74
CA ASP A 417 -9.92 16.06 -50.07
C ASP A 417 -10.78 15.00 -50.79
N ALA A 418 -10.28 13.76 -50.83
CA ALA A 418 -10.97 12.66 -51.52
C ALA A 418 -12.29 12.25 -50.83
N ASP A 419 -12.37 12.49 -49.53
CA ASP A 419 -13.53 12.26 -48.68
C ASP A 419 -13.76 13.52 -47.84
N PRO A 420 -14.71 14.38 -48.24
CA PRO A 420 -15.03 15.59 -47.50
C PRO A 420 -16.05 15.36 -46.37
N SER A 421 -16.53 14.13 -46.14
CA SER A 421 -17.61 13.88 -45.19
C SER A 421 -17.21 14.22 -43.74
N CYS A 422 -18.15 14.80 -42.99
CA CYS A 422 -17.99 15.11 -41.57
C CYS A 422 -18.09 13.85 -40.72
N GLN A 423 -17.00 13.08 -40.68
CA GLN A 423 -16.96 11.84 -39.93
C GLN A 423 -16.70 12.09 -38.46
N VAL A 424 -17.50 11.48 -37.60
CA VAL A 424 -17.23 11.45 -36.16
C VAL A 424 -16.23 10.34 -35.85
N LYS A 425 -15.01 10.73 -35.47
CA LYS A 425 -13.90 9.83 -35.15
C LYS A 425 -13.64 9.82 -33.64
N THR A 426 -13.04 8.75 -33.15
CA THR A 426 -12.60 8.60 -31.76
C THR A 426 -11.12 8.26 -31.72
N ASN A 427 -10.49 8.39 -30.55
CA ASN A 427 -9.07 8.11 -30.39
C ASN A 427 -8.74 7.33 -29.11
N ALA A 428 -7.45 7.11 -28.85
CA ALA A 428 -6.98 6.40 -27.66
C ALA A 428 -7.42 7.03 -26.33
N LYS A 429 -7.65 8.36 -26.26
CA LYS A 429 -8.22 9.00 -25.06
C LYS A 429 -9.66 8.58 -24.83
N TYR A 430 -10.49 8.61 -25.88
CA TYR A 430 -11.85 8.08 -25.81
C TYR A 430 -11.89 6.66 -25.24
N ASN A 431 -10.99 5.78 -25.68
CA ASN A 431 -10.94 4.40 -25.19
C ASN A 431 -10.53 4.29 -23.72
N THR A 432 -9.50 5.02 -23.32
CA THR A 432 -8.92 4.92 -21.96
C THR A 432 -9.78 5.61 -20.91
N VAL A 433 -10.41 6.74 -21.25
CA VAL A 433 -11.37 7.43 -20.39
C VAL A 433 -12.57 6.55 -20.04
N ARG A 434 -13.04 5.72 -20.98
CA ARG A 434 -14.17 4.82 -20.74
C ARG A 434 -13.93 3.80 -19.64
N ASN A 435 -12.67 3.46 -19.30
CA ASN A 435 -12.37 2.65 -18.13
C ASN A 435 -12.86 3.27 -16.82
N PHE A 436 -12.93 4.60 -16.76
CA PHE A 436 -13.43 5.35 -15.62
C PHE A 436 -14.94 5.55 -15.72
N THR A 437 -15.42 6.11 -16.83
CA THR A 437 -16.83 6.51 -16.97
C THR A 437 -17.81 5.34 -17.02
N HIS A 438 -17.34 4.12 -17.35
CA HIS A 438 -18.16 2.90 -17.36
C HIS A 438 -18.11 2.10 -16.06
N TYR A 439 -17.20 2.42 -15.13
CA TYR A 439 -16.95 1.56 -13.97
C TYR A 439 -16.84 2.28 -12.62
N ILE A 440 -16.74 3.60 -12.62
CA ILE A 440 -16.96 4.47 -11.47
C ILE A 440 -18.25 5.24 -11.76
N HIS A 441 -19.34 4.80 -11.14
CA HIS A 441 -20.68 5.26 -11.47
C HIS A 441 -21.14 6.39 -10.54
N PRO A 442 -22.14 7.18 -10.96
CA PRO A 442 -22.89 8.01 -10.03
C PRO A 442 -23.40 7.18 -8.84
N GLY A 443 -23.12 7.64 -7.62
CA GLY A 443 -23.46 6.97 -6.37
C GLY A 443 -22.33 6.15 -5.74
N ASP A 444 -21.28 5.80 -6.48
CA ASP A 444 -20.10 5.13 -5.93
C ASP A 444 -19.33 6.09 -5.01
N ALA A 445 -18.57 5.58 -4.03
CA ALA A 445 -17.77 6.42 -3.14
C ALA A 445 -16.28 6.18 -3.37
N LEU A 446 -15.52 7.24 -3.67
CA LEU A 446 -14.08 7.19 -3.91
C LEU A 446 -13.34 6.78 -2.62
N ILE A 447 -12.34 5.93 -2.75
CA ILE A 447 -11.51 5.45 -1.64
C ILE A 447 -10.02 5.47 -2.04
N PRO A 448 -9.09 5.67 -1.09
CA PRO A 448 -7.67 5.59 -1.39
C PRO A 448 -7.23 4.16 -1.69
N SER A 449 -6.30 4.00 -2.63
CA SER A 449 -5.83 2.71 -3.15
C SER A 449 -4.48 2.25 -2.60
N GLY A 450 -3.72 3.16 -1.96
CA GLY A 450 -2.32 2.93 -1.59
C GLY A 450 -1.33 3.00 -2.76
N ASN A 451 -1.77 3.35 -3.98
CA ASN A 451 -0.94 3.40 -5.17
C ASN A 451 -1.24 4.64 -6.04
N ALA A 452 -0.21 5.42 -6.36
CA ALA A 452 -0.36 6.68 -7.11
C ALA A 452 -0.79 6.52 -8.58
N GLN A 453 -0.77 5.29 -9.13
CA GLN A 453 -1.24 5.00 -10.48
C GLN A 453 -2.64 4.37 -10.49
N THR A 454 -3.30 4.33 -9.34
CA THR A 454 -4.59 3.65 -9.18
C THR A 454 -5.58 4.51 -8.41
N THR A 455 -6.75 4.75 -9.00
CA THR A 455 -7.92 5.25 -8.26
C THR A 455 -8.84 4.09 -7.90
N ALA A 456 -9.66 4.24 -6.86
CA ALA A 456 -10.57 3.20 -6.42
C ALA A 456 -11.89 3.80 -5.90
N ALA A 457 -12.97 3.04 -6.02
CA ALA A 457 -14.27 3.38 -5.48
C ALA A 457 -14.98 2.13 -4.92
N VAL A 458 -15.77 2.29 -3.88
CA VAL A 458 -16.74 1.27 -3.43
C VAL A 458 -18.05 1.49 -4.15
N SER A 459 -18.73 0.40 -4.53
CA SER A 459 -20.00 0.49 -5.22
C SER A 459 -21.05 1.18 -4.35
N ALA A 460 -21.99 1.90 -4.96
CA ALA A 460 -23.14 2.50 -4.26
C ALA A 460 -23.93 1.50 -3.40
N ALA A 461 -23.98 0.23 -3.85
CA ALA A 461 -24.62 -0.87 -3.13
C ALA A 461 -23.79 -1.39 -1.93
N GLY A 462 -22.50 -1.05 -1.85
CA GLY A 462 -21.60 -1.43 -0.77
C GLY A 462 -21.15 -2.90 -0.79
N ASP A 463 -21.33 -3.60 -1.92
CA ASP A 463 -21.07 -5.03 -2.11
C ASP A 463 -19.98 -5.35 -3.15
N GLY A 464 -19.29 -4.30 -3.64
CA GLY A 464 -18.17 -4.40 -4.56
C GLY A 464 -17.27 -3.18 -4.50
N ALA A 465 -16.19 -3.24 -5.28
CA ALA A 465 -15.28 -2.12 -5.48
C ALA A 465 -14.73 -2.13 -6.90
N THR A 466 -14.39 -0.96 -7.42
CA THR A 466 -13.72 -0.77 -8.71
C THR A 466 -12.35 -0.15 -8.45
N LEU A 467 -11.31 -0.65 -9.11
CA LEU A 467 -10.01 0.03 -9.16
C LEU A 467 -9.64 0.29 -10.60
N VAL A 468 -9.19 1.50 -10.95
CA VAL A 468 -8.68 1.80 -12.31
C VAL A 468 -7.19 2.07 -12.22
N HIS A 469 -6.38 1.21 -12.84
CA HIS A 469 -4.92 1.24 -12.80
C HIS A 469 -4.33 1.64 -14.16
N VAL A 470 -3.35 2.55 -14.14
CA VAL A 470 -2.65 3.04 -15.33
C VAL A 470 -1.21 2.50 -15.34
N ASN A 471 -0.93 1.56 -16.25
CA ASN A 471 0.42 1.06 -16.47
C ASN A 471 1.08 1.79 -17.66
N THR A 472 1.87 2.81 -17.35
CA THR A 472 2.62 3.58 -18.35
C THR A 472 3.89 2.89 -18.83
N GLU A 473 4.29 1.76 -18.24
CA GLU A 473 5.51 1.05 -18.63
C GLU A 473 5.30 0.19 -19.87
N ALA A 474 6.38 -0.06 -20.62
CA ALA A 474 6.35 -1.00 -21.74
C ALA A 474 6.19 -2.48 -21.30
N SER A 475 6.52 -2.80 -20.05
CA SER A 475 6.46 -4.17 -19.51
C SER A 475 5.14 -4.45 -18.78
N PRO A 476 4.68 -5.72 -18.78
CA PRO A 476 3.57 -6.13 -17.94
C PRO A 476 3.91 -6.03 -16.44
N ARG A 477 2.88 -5.88 -15.62
CA ARG A 477 2.97 -5.80 -14.15
C ARG A 477 2.09 -6.86 -13.50
N ASP A 478 2.56 -7.44 -12.40
CA ASP A 478 1.73 -8.32 -11.57
C ASP A 478 1.16 -7.49 -10.41
N LEU A 479 -0.15 -7.30 -10.40
CA LEU A 479 -0.85 -6.55 -9.37
C LEU A 479 -1.43 -7.51 -8.34
N THR A 480 -0.95 -7.44 -7.10
CA THR A 480 -1.58 -8.10 -5.96
C THR A 480 -2.58 -7.13 -5.35
N ILE A 481 -3.86 -7.44 -5.48
CA ILE A 481 -4.96 -6.67 -4.90
C ILE A 481 -5.21 -7.22 -3.50
N ASP A 482 -4.77 -6.47 -2.49
CA ASP A 482 -4.94 -6.79 -1.08
C ASP A 482 -6.25 -6.19 -0.56
N LEU A 483 -7.22 -7.08 -0.29
CA LEU A 483 -8.57 -6.74 0.16
C LEU A 483 -8.69 -6.88 1.69
N SER A 484 -7.58 -6.93 2.42
CA SER A 484 -7.54 -7.05 3.89
C SER A 484 -8.26 -5.91 4.63
N ARG A 485 -8.41 -4.75 3.99
CA ARG A 485 -9.09 -3.57 4.56
C ARG A 485 -10.61 -3.62 4.43
N PHE A 486 -11.17 -4.51 3.62
CA PHE A 486 -12.60 -4.78 3.62
C PHE A 486 -12.99 -5.66 4.80
N GLY A 487 -14.15 -5.41 5.41
CA GLY A 487 -14.61 -6.19 6.56
C GLY A 487 -14.95 -7.64 6.18
N THR A 488 -15.67 -7.81 5.08
CA THR A 488 -16.16 -9.09 4.60
C THR A 488 -15.67 -9.38 3.19
N ILE A 489 -15.24 -10.62 2.96
CA ILE A 489 -14.98 -11.18 1.63
C ILE A 489 -15.92 -12.39 1.48
N ALA A 490 -16.87 -12.29 0.55
CA ALA A 490 -17.86 -13.33 0.29
C ALA A 490 -17.20 -14.56 -0.33
N ALA A 491 -17.81 -15.73 -0.09
CA ALA A 491 -17.41 -16.94 -0.78
C ALA A 491 -17.65 -16.78 -2.29
N GLY A 492 -16.61 -16.98 -3.09
CA GLY A 492 -16.68 -16.77 -4.54
C GLY A 492 -16.41 -15.34 -4.99
N ALA A 493 -15.90 -14.45 -4.12
CA ALA A 493 -15.41 -13.13 -4.51
C ALA A 493 -14.37 -13.23 -5.64
N THR A 494 -14.42 -12.30 -6.58
CA THR A 494 -13.53 -12.27 -7.76
C THR A 494 -13.00 -10.87 -8.04
N VAL A 495 -11.91 -10.82 -8.80
CA VAL A 495 -11.41 -9.62 -9.47
C VAL A 495 -11.44 -9.87 -10.98
N THR A 496 -12.20 -9.07 -11.72
CA THR A 496 -12.33 -9.19 -13.17
C THR A 496 -11.63 -8.00 -13.84
N PRO A 497 -10.56 -8.21 -14.62
CA PRO A 497 -9.87 -7.13 -15.31
C PRO A 497 -10.60 -6.75 -16.61
N ILE A 498 -10.78 -5.46 -16.84
CA ILE A 498 -11.27 -4.86 -18.08
C ILE A 498 -10.13 -4.03 -18.66
N VAL A 499 -9.59 -4.48 -19.78
CA VAL A 499 -8.29 -4.04 -20.29
C VAL A 499 -8.47 -3.15 -21.51
N THR A 500 -7.87 -1.95 -21.47
CA THR A 500 -7.69 -1.09 -22.63
C THR A 500 -6.21 -0.97 -22.98
N THR A 501 -5.88 -1.29 -24.23
CA THR A 501 -4.53 -1.12 -24.81
C THR A 501 -4.63 -0.38 -26.15
N GLN A 502 -3.49 -0.07 -26.76
CA GLN A 502 -3.45 0.54 -28.09
C GLN A 502 -4.28 -0.26 -29.11
N SER A 503 -5.25 0.42 -29.75
CA SER A 503 -6.06 -0.15 -30.83
C SER A 503 -5.37 -0.03 -32.20
N THR A 504 -5.97 -0.61 -33.23
CA THR A 504 -5.42 -0.55 -34.59
C THR A 504 -5.96 0.66 -35.37
N GLU A 505 -5.26 1.13 -36.39
CA GLU A 505 -5.76 2.23 -37.23
C GLU A 505 -7.06 1.89 -37.96
N ALA A 506 -7.25 0.61 -38.33
CA ALA A 506 -8.44 0.15 -39.04
C ALA A 506 -9.70 0.12 -38.17
N ASP A 507 -9.53 -0.03 -36.86
CA ASP A 507 -10.58 0.03 -35.85
C ASP A 507 -9.98 0.66 -34.58
N PRO A 508 -10.09 2.00 -34.44
CA PRO A 508 -9.52 2.74 -33.33
C PRO A 508 -10.09 2.36 -31.95
N THR A 509 -11.10 1.48 -31.87
CA THR A 509 -11.73 1.04 -30.61
C THR A 509 -11.51 -0.45 -30.31
N SER A 510 -10.85 -1.20 -31.20
CA SER A 510 -10.80 -2.67 -31.17
C SER A 510 -10.24 -3.29 -29.88
N ASN A 511 -9.37 -2.57 -29.17
CA ASN A 511 -8.69 -3.03 -27.96
C ASN A 511 -9.13 -2.26 -26.70
N ALA A 512 -10.29 -1.61 -26.74
CA ALA A 512 -10.87 -0.90 -25.60
C ALA A 512 -11.83 -1.80 -24.81
N LEU A 513 -11.80 -1.67 -23.48
CA LEU A 513 -12.71 -2.33 -22.54
C LEU A 513 -12.82 -3.86 -22.71
N ILE A 514 -11.71 -4.54 -23.00
CA ILE A 514 -11.72 -5.99 -23.20
C ILE A 514 -11.79 -6.69 -21.84
N GLU A 515 -12.93 -7.33 -21.56
CA GLU A 515 -13.11 -8.15 -20.36
C GLU A 515 -12.20 -9.39 -20.39
N GLY A 516 -11.38 -9.52 -19.36
CA GLY A 516 -10.54 -10.68 -19.09
C GLY A 516 -11.21 -11.70 -18.17
N ALA A 517 -10.52 -12.81 -17.93
CA ALA A 517 -11.03 -13.85 -17.05
C ALA A 517 -11.08 -13.39 -15.58
N ALA A 518 -12.19 -13.65 -14.91
CA ALA A 518 -12.33 -13.41 -13.47
C ALA A 518 -11.33 -14.24 -12.66
N VAL A 519 -10.57 -13.57 -11.79
CA VAL A 519 -9.59 -14.19 -10.89
C VAL A 519 -10.23 -14.35 -9.50
N PRO A 520 -10.25 -15.55 -8.91
CA PRO A 520 -10.83 -15.75 -7.58
C PRO A 520 -9.97 -15.08 -6.50
N VAL A 521 -10.64 -14.47 -5.51
CA VAL A 521 -9.98 -13.95 -4.31
C VAL A 521 -9.64 -15.11 -3.38
N ASN A 522 -8.37 -15.19 -2.98
CA ASN A 522 -7.93 -16.16 -1.98
C ASN A 522 -8.42 -15.72 -0.59
N ALA A 523 -9.30 -16.51 0.02
CA ALA A 523 -9.88 -16.18 1.31
C ALA A 523 -8.86 -16.17 2.47
N ALA A 524 -7.79 -16.97 2.39
CA ALA A 524 -6.77 -17.04 3.43
C ALA A 524 -5.86 -15.81 3.42
N THR A 525 -5.43 -15.38 2.23
CA THR A 525 -4.58 -14.19 2.07
C THR A 525 -5.37 -12.90 1.88
N ARG A 526 -6.69 -12.99 1.71
CA ARG A 526 -7.60 -11.89 1.38
C ARG A 526 -7.16 -11.10 0.15
N SER A 527 -6.58 -11.79 -0.84
CA SER A 527 -5.98 -11.13 -2.00
C SER A 527 -6.18 -11.90 -3.31
N ALA A 528 -6.01 -11.20 -4.43
CA ALA A 528 -5.96 -11.77 -5.78
C ALA A 528 -4.79 -11.17 -6.56
N THR A 529 -4.15 -11.94 -7.44
CA THR A 529 -3.07 -11.45 -8.30
C THR A 529 -3.53 -11.42 -9.75
N VAL A 530 -3.39 -10.27 -10.39
CA VAL A 530 -3.79 -10.04 -11.79
C VAL A 530 -2.59 -9.48 -12.56
N THR A 531 -2.22 -10.10 -13.67
CA THR A 531 -1.20 -9.55 -14.58
C THR A 531 -1.84 -8.55 -15.54
N VAL A 532 -1.34 -7.32 -15.58
CA VAL A 532 -1.80 -6.28 -16.49
C VAL A 532 -0.76 -6.02 -17.59
N PRO A 533 -1.16 -5.76 -18.85
CA PRO A 533 -0.22 -5.48 -19.94
C PRO A 533 0.58 -4.20 -19.73
N GLY A 534 1.74 -4.09 -20.39
CA GLY A 534 2.42 -2.81 -20.59
C GLY A 534 1.54 -1.85 -21.42
N LYS A 535 1.71 -0.54 -21.21
CA LYS A 535 1.00 0.52 -21.93
C LYS A 535 -0.52 0.29 -21.95
N SER A 536 -1.11 0.21 -20.75
CA SER A 536 -2.52 -0.13 -20.57
C SER A 536 -3.21 0.70 -19.49
N VAL A 537 -4.53 0.82 -19.63
CA VAL A 537 -5.44 1.20 -18.54
C VAL A 537 -6.32 0.00 -18.25
N VAL A 538 -6.35 -0.44 -17.00
CA VAL A 538 -7.08 -1.63 -16.58
C VAL A 538 -8.01 -1.30 -15.43
N THR A 539 -9.31 -1.54 -15.62
CA THR A 539 -10.30 -1.52 -14.55
C THR A 539 -10.38 -2.91 -13.92
N LEU A 540 -10.22 -3.01 -12.62
CA LEU A 540 -10.33 -4.23 -11.82
C LEU A 540 -11.67 -4.17 -11.08
N VAL A 541 -12.65 -4.90 -11.58
CA VAL A 541 -13.98 -4.99 -10.97
C VAL A 541 -13.95 -6.07 -9.89
N VAL A 542 -14.03 -5.66 -8.63
CA VAL A 542 -13.99 -6.54 -7.46
C VAL A 542 -15.41 -6.81 -6.99
N SER A 543 -15.82 -8.08 -7.02
CA SER A 543 -17.14 -8.52 -6.56
C SER A 543 -17.07 -9.24 -5.21
N GLY A 544 -18.10 -9.06 -4.37
CA GLY A 544 -18.22 -9.81 -3.12
C GLY A 544 -17.34 -9.29 -1.99
N VAL A 545 -17.01 -8.00 -1.98
CA VAL A 545 -16.32 -7.33 -0.87
C VAL A 545 -17.24 -6.29 -0.25
N SER A 546 -17.26 -6.17 1.08
CA SER A 546 -18.14 -5.20 1.75
C SER A 546 -17.64 -4.82 3.13
N GLY A 547 -18.09 -3.64 3.59
CA GLY A 547 -17.79 -3.11 4.92
C GLY A 547 -16.32 -2.79 5.15
N VAL A 548 -16.02 -2.29 6.34
CA VAL A 548 -14.68 -1.84 6.73
C VAL A 548 -14.08 -2.80 7.75
N SER A 549 -12.87 -3.29 7.48
CA SER A 549 -12.12 -4.14 8.42
C SER A 549 -11.77 -3.37 9.68
N ASP A 550 -11.70 -4.04 10.82
CA ASP A 550 -11.30 -3.41 12.07
C ASP A 550 -9.83 -2.95 12.08
N ASP A 551 -9.03 -3.54 11.19
CA ASP A 551 -7.62 -3.21 10.92
C ASP A 551 -7.48 -2.14 9.83
N ALA A 552 -8.56 -1.70 9.19
CA ALA A 552 -8.50 -0.59 8.24
C ALA A 552 -8.01 0.69 8.93
N VAL A 553 -6.92 1.27 8.43
CA VAL A 553 -6.28 2.45 9.00
C VAL A 553 -7.22 3.63 8.82
N ALA A 554 -7.76 4.12 9.94
CA ALA A 554 -8.66 5.26 10.01
C ALA A 554 -8.73 5.77 11.45
N LEU A 555 -9.06 7.05 11.60
CA LEU A 555 -9.45 7.62 12.89
C LEU A 555 -10.89 7.19 13.20
N ARG A 556 -11.13 6.71 14.42
CA ARG A 556 -12.44 6.18 14.83
C ARG A 556 -12.85 6.71 16.18
N ASP A 557 -14.14 6.96 16.34
CA ASP A 557 -14.68 7.50 17.57
C ASP A 557 -14.29 6.68 18.80
N GLY A 558 -13.90 7.37 19.87
CA GLY A 558 -13.55 6.76 21.15
C GLY A 558 -12.20 6.03 21.16
N ARG A 559 -11.57 5.78 20.02
CA ARG A 559 -10.25 5.14 19.94
C ARG A 559 -9.12 6.13 20.20
N SER A 560 -8.04 5.61 20.75
CA SER A 560 -6.84 6.36 21.12
C SER A 560 -5.69 5.97 20.21
N TYR A 561 -4.93 6.98 19.79
CA TYR A 561 -3.84 6.83 18.83
C TYR A 561 -2.59 7.56 19.30
N GLN A 562 -1.44 7.02 18.93
CA GLN A 562 -0.24 7.84 18.74
C GLN A 562 -0.17 8.24 17.27
N LEU A 563 0.11 9.52 17.00
CA LEU A 563 0.29 10.04 15.64
C LEU A 563 1.79 10.27 15.41
N PHE A 564 2.40 9.55 14.48
CA PHE A 564 3.85 9.66 14.20
C PHE A 564 4.10 10.48 12.94
N GLY A 565 4.89 11.54 13.04
CA GLY A 565 5.24 12.36 11.88
C GLY A 565 6.09 11.55 10.90
N VAL A 566 5.65 11.43 9.65
CA VAL A 566 6.27 10.59 8.61
C VAL A 566 7.73 10.98 8.39
N GLN A 567 8.04 12.27 8.47
CA GLN A 567 9.40 12.80 8.32
C GLN A 567 10.38 12.38 9.41
N SER A 568 9.92 12.24 10.66
CA SER A 568 10.80 12.11 11.84
C SER A 568 10.66 10.77 12.55
N GLY A 569 9.58 10.02 12.31
CA GLY A 569 9.19 8.84 13.08
C GLY A 569 8.86 9.14 14.55
N LYS A 570 8.64 10.42 14.90
CA LYS A 570 8.36 10.87 16.28
C LYS A 570 6.88 11.15 16.49
N ALA A 571 6.39 10.87 17.69
CA ALA A 571 4.99 11.01 18.08
C ALA A 571 4.63 12.48 18.36
N LEU A 572 3.46 12.92 17.91
CA LEU A 572 2.80 14.14 18.35
C LEU A 572 2.53 14.02 19.86
N ALA A 573 2.96 15.02 20.62
CA ALA A 573 2.89 15.03 22.07
C ALA A 573 2.43 16.38 22.62
N ALA A 574 1.62 16.31 23.67
CA ALA A 574 1.31 17.45 24.53
C ALA A 574 2.54 17.89 25.34
N SER A 575 2.85 19.18 25.33
CA SER A 575 3.98 19.76 26.07
C SER A 575 3.59 21.13 26.65
N GLY A 576 3.16 21.14 27.91
CA GLY A 576 2.58 22.34 28.51
C GLY A 576 1.27 22.70 27.79
N THR A 577 1.19 23.90 27.20
CA THR A 577 0.06 24.33 26.36
C THR A 577 0.32 24.16 24.86
N ALA A 578 1.47 23.64 24.45
CA ALA A 578 1.86 23.48 23.05
C ALA A 578 1.83 22.01 22.61
N ALA A 579 1.80 21.79 21.29
CA ALA A 579 2.05 20.49 20.67
C ALA A 579 3.48 20.43 20.11
N VAL A 580 4.15 19.30 20.29
CA VAL A 580 5.53 19.06 19.83
C VAL A 580 5.67 17.62 19.31
N ILE A 581 6.76 17.30 18.61
CA ILE A 581 7.13 15.91 18.33
C ILE A 581 8.11 15.35 19.38
N ARG A 582 7.94 14.11 19.80
CA ARG A 582 8.79 13.41 20.79
C ARG A 582 9.09 11.99 20.35
N THR A 583 10.24 11.48 20.77
CA THR A 583 10.58 10.06 20.63
C THR A 583 9.49 9.20 21.29
N SER A 584 9.17 8.05 20.69
CA SER A 584 8.10 7.16 21.17
C SER A 584 8.23 6.85 22.66
N ALA A 585 7.11 6.94 23.38
CA ALA A 585 7.07 6.79 24.82
C ALA A 585 7.58 5.40 25.29
N THR A 586 8.35 5.41 26.36
CA THR A 586 8.77 4.22 27.12
C THR A 586 8.34 4.27 28.58
N THR A 587 7.64 5.34 28.98
CA THR A 587 7.07 5.54 30.32
C THR A 587 5.60 5.94 30.21
N ALA A 588 4.79 5.65 31.25
CA ALA A 588 3.37 5.95 31.26
C ALA A 588 3.05 7.46 31.13
N ASP A 589 3.83 8.33 31.78
CA ASP A 589 3.65 9.79 31.68
C ASP A 589 3.90 10.28 30.24
N ALA A 590 4.95 9.78 29.58
CA ALA A 590 5.24 10.11 28.20
C ALA A 590 4.16 9.56 27.26
N ALA A 591 3.64 8.36 27.54
CA ALA A 591 2.56 7.75 26.76
C ALA A 591 1.27 8.55 26.88
N THR A 592 0.92 9.01 28.09
CA THR A 592 -0.22 9.90 28.33
C THR A 592 -0.11 11.18 27.49
N ALA A 593 1.08 11.79 27.43
CA ALA A 593 1.31 12.98 26.63
C ALA A 593 1.25 12.72 25.11
N GLN A 594 1.52 11.50 24.66
CA GLN A 594 1.55 11.10 23.24
C GLN A 594 0.26 10.42 22.76
N THR A 595 -0.75 10.30 23.62
CA THR A 595 -2.02 9.64 23.31
C THR A 595 -3.09 10.67 22.95
N TRP A 596 -3.77 10.44 21.84
CA TRP A 596 -4.83 11.28 21.31
C TRP A 596 -6.08 10.45 21.07
N THR A 597 -7.14 10.71 21.83
CA THR A 597 -8.44 10.09 21.64
C THR A 597 -9.29 10.89 20.68
N VAL A 598 -9.81 10.23 19.65
CA VAL A 598 -10.70 10.82 18.66
C VAL A 598 -12.10 10.94 19.26
N ARG A 599 -12.69 12.14 19.15
CA ARG A 599 -14.10 12.42 19.45
C ARG A 599 -14.78 12.83 18.15
N THR A 600 -15.52 11.91 17.55
CA THR A 600 -16.21 12.17 16.28
C THR A 600 -17.35 13.15 16.48
N LEU A 601 -17.43 14.14 15.59
CA LEU A 601 -18.47 15.15 15.57
C LEU A 601 -19.46 14.88 14.43
N ALA A 602 -18.94 14.57 13.24
CA ALA A 602 -19.73 14.21 12.05
C ALA A 602 -18.89 13.38 11.06
N GLY A 603 -19.55 12.67 10.14
CA GLY A 603 -18.89 12.02 9.00
C GLY A 603 -17.89 10.90 9.35
N GLY A 604 -18.06 10.19 10.48
CA GLY A 604 -17.15 9.11 10.86
C GLY A 604 -17.01 8.05 9.77
N GLY A 605 -15.77 7.76 9.33
CA GLY A 605 -15.46 6.83 8.24
C GLY A 605 -15.55 7.43 6.83
N THR A 606 -15.79 8.73 6.71
CA THR A 606 -15.79 9.45 5.43
C THR A 606 -14.54 10.32 5.28
N ASP A 607 -14.28 10.82 4.07
CA ASP A 607 -13.26 11.83 3.78
C ASP A 607 -13.59 13.21 4.39
N ARG A 608 -14.84 13.41 4.81
CA ARG A 608 -15.35 14.57 5.56
C ARG A 608 -15.42 14.30 7.08
N HIS A 609 -14.69 13.29 7.59
CA HIS A 609 -14.69 12.97 9.03
C HIS A 609 -14.20 14.13 9.88
N ARG A 610 -15.14 14.79 10.55
CA ARG A 610 -14.90 15.90 11.46
C ARG A 610 -14.83 15.41 12.90
N PHE A 611 -13.75 15.72 13.61
CA PHE A 611 -13.50 15.25 14.96
C PHE A 611 -12.75 16.28 15.81
N ALA A 612 -12.79 16.08 17.13
CA ALA A 612 -11.90 16.74 18.07
C ALA A 612 -10.84 15.74 18.58
N LEU A 613 -9.60 16.20 18.77
CA LEU A 613 -8.51 15.40 19.32
C LEU A 613 -8.32 15.71 20.80
N GLN A 614 -8.64 14.75 21.66
CA GLN A 614 -8.46 14.85 23.11
C GLN A 614 -7.13 14.21 23.51
N ALA A 615 -6.21 14.97 24.09
CA ALA A 615 -4.98 14.44 24.65
C ALA A 615 -5.25 13.53 25.86
N GLY A 616 -4.31 12.64 26.19
CA GLY A 616 -4.43 11.71 27.31
C GLY A 616 -4.58 12.36 28.69
N ASP A 617 -4.29 13.66 28.82
CA ASP A 617 -4.55 14.46 30.04
C ASP A 617 -5.95 15.09 30.09
N GLY A 618 -6.79 14.85 29.07
CA GLY A 618 -8.18 15.28 28.98
C GLY A 618 -8.40 16.61 28.25
N ARG A 619 -7.35 17.36 27.92
CA ARG A 619 -7.45 18.62 27.13
C ARG A 619 -7.61 18.34 25.64
N PHE A 620 -8.05 19.33 24.89
CA PHE A 620 -8.25 19.23 23.44
C PHE A 620 -7.20 20.03 22.66
N LEU A 621 -6.81 19.49 21.50
CA LEU A 621 -6.02 20.21 20.51
C LEU A 621 -6.90 21.29 19.86
N ALA A 622 -6.43 22.53 19.89
CA ALA A 622 -7.12 23.68 19.31
C ALA A 622 -6.18 24.50 18.43
N GLU A 623 -6.75 25.09 17.39
CA GLU A 623 -6.14 26.22 16.68
C GLU A 623 -6.19 27.47 17.56
N SER A 624 -5.12 28.26 17.52
CA SER A 624 -5.09 29.58 18.17
C SER A 624 -4.08 30.49 17.49
N ALA A 625 -4.56 31.59 16.91
CA ALA A 625 -3.76 32.63 16.26
C ALA A 625 -2.83 32.09 15.15
N GLY A 626 -3.31 31.12 14.36
CA GLY A 626 -2.55 30.46 13.30
C GLY A 626 -1.53 29.44 13.79
N GLY A 627 -1.58 29.08 15.08
CA GLY A 627 -0.78 28.02 15.70
C GLY A 627 -1.66 26.95 16.36
N VAL A 628 -1.03 26.10 17.18
CA VAL A 628 -1.70 24.98 17.85
C VAL A 628 -1.49 25.06 19.35
N THR A 629 -2.56 24.86 20.12
CA THR A 629 -2.54 24.85 21.60
C THR A 629 -3.38 23.73 22.20
N LEU A 630 -3.18 23.44 23.48
CA LEU A 630 -4.00 22.53 24.27
C LEU A 630 -4.89 23.31 25.23
N THR A 631 -6.20 23.16 25.07
CA THR A 631 -7.20 23.89 25.87
C THR A 631 -8.12 22.94 26.64
N SER A 632 -8.66 23.41 27.76
CA SER A 632 -9.68 22.68 28.52
C SER A 632 -11.05 23.03 27.94
N ALA A 633 -11.74 22.03 27.41
CA ALA A 633 -13.08 22.15 26.87
C ALA A 633 -13.89 20.89 27.21
N THR A 634 -15.21 21.01 27.17
CA THR A 634 -16.12 19.85 27.15
C THR A 634 -16.28 19.34 25.71
N PRO A 635 -16.68 18.06 25.51
CA PRO A 635 -17.00 17.56 24.17
C PRO A 635 -18.04 18.42 23.44
N GLU A 636 -19.04 18.93 24.14
CA GLU A 636 -20.07 19.80 23.57
C GLU A 636 -19.49 21.15 23.10
N GLN A 637 -18.54 21.72 23.86
CA GLN A 637 -17.84 22.94 23.44
C GLN A 637 -16.97 22.68 22.20
N ALA A 638 -16.24 21.57 22.17
CA ALA A 638 -15.43 21.17 21.01
C ALA A 638 -16.29 20.96 19.76
N ALA A 639 -17.51 20.43 19.91
CA ALA A 639 -18.47 20.28 18.83
C ALA A 639 -19.01 21.62 18.28
N SER A 640 -18.99 22.69 19.08
CA SER A 640 -19.54 24.00 18.71
C SER A 640 -18.50 25.05 18.29
N ASP A 641 -17.22 24.80 18.55
CA ASP A 641 -16.12 25.74 18.29
C ASP A 641 -15.24 25.21 17.15
N PRO A 642 -15.26 25.82 15.95
CA PRO A 642 -14.44 25.39 14.82
C PRO A 642 -12.93 25.34 15.12
N ALA A 643 -12.42 26.11 16.08
CA ALA A 643 -11.01 26.06 16.46
C ALA A 643 -10.61 24.74 17.13
N LEU A 644 -11.58 23.96 17.63
CA LEU A 644 -11.38 22.65 18.24
C LEU A 644 -11.62 21.49 17.27
N GLN A 645 -11.93 21.79 16.01
CA GLN A 645 -12.38 20.81 15.03
C GLN A 645 -11.32 20.55 13.97
N TRP A 646 -11.17 19.27 13.65
CA TRP A 646 -10.18 18.77 12.74
C TRP A 646 -10.84 17.83 11.72
N ILE A 647 -10.28 17.78 10.52
CA ILE A 647 -10.61 16.83 9.47
C ILE A 647 -9.33 16.10 9.09
N SER A 648 -9.39 14.79 8.86
CA SER A 648 -8.25 14.06 8.32
C SER A 648 -8.38 13.90 6.82
N SER A 649 -7.28 14.04 6.07
CA SER A 649 -7.24 13.75 4.64
C SER A 649 -6.10 12.79 4.32
N THR A 650 -6.21 12.02 3.24
CA THR A 650 -5.16 11.08 2.80
C THR A 650 -5.20 10.86 1.31
N THR A 651 -4.04 10.71 0.67
CA THR A 651 -3.94 10.32 -0.75
C THR A 651 -3.67 8.82 -0.93
N ASP A 652 -3.30 8.10 0.14
CA ASP A 652 -2.88 6.71 0.05
C ASP A 652 -3.54 5.77 1.07
N GLY A 653 -4.36 6.30 1.99
CA GLY A 653 -5.07 5.51 2.98
C GLY A 653 -4.18 5.03 4.14
N ALA A 654 -2.93 5.47 4.22
CA ALA A 654 -1.95 5.07 5.24
C ALA A 654 -1.30 6.25 5.96
N ARG A 655 -1.09 7.37 5.25
CA ARG A 655 -0.52 8.61 5.77
C ARG A 655 -1.57 9.71 5.70
N PHE A 656 -1.76 10.41 6.82
CA PHE A 656 -2.85 11.36 6.99
C PHE A 656 -2.31 12.77 7.24
N SER A 657 -2.89 13.77 6.58
CA SER A 657 -2.82 15.15 7.04
C SER A 657 -3.99 15.42 8.00
N ILE A 658 -3.79 16.34 8.95
CA ILE A 658 -4.82 16.73 9.93
C ILE A 658 -5.10 18.22 9.73
N LEU A 659 -6.21 18.53 9.10
CA LEU A 659 -6.68 19.86 8.70
C LEU A 659 -7.44 20.53 9.84
N SER A 660 -7.08 21.77 10.18
CA SER A 660 -7.86 22.65 11.05
C SER A 660 -9.06 23.20 10.27
N VAL A 661 -10.26 23.04 10.83
CA VAL A 661 -11.49 23.62 10.26
C VAL A 661 -11.46 25.14 10.30
N SER A 662 -11.00 25.77 11.39
CA SER A 662 -11.07 27.23 11.55
C SER A 662 -10.08 28.03 10.69
N ASN A 663 -9.03 27.38 10.17
CA ASN A 663 -7.91 28.06 9.52
C ASN A 663 -7.57 27.51 8.12
N GLU A 664 -8.21 26.41 7.69
CA GLU A 664 -7.97 25.81 6.36
C GLU A 664 -6.49 25.38 6.16
N ARG A 665 -5.81 24.99 7.24
CA ARG A 665 -4.38 24.59 7.26
C ARG A 665 -4.16 23.31 8.03
N VAL A 666 -3.13 22.56 7.66
CA VAL A 666 -2.81 21.25 8.25
C VAL A 666 -1.76 21.35 9.35
N LEU A 667 -1.77 20.41 10.29
CA LEU A 667 -0.70 20.23 11.27
C LEU A 667 0.65 20.09 10.57
N ASP A 668 1.62 20.92 10.97
CA ASP A 668 2.94 21.02 10.37
C ASP A 668 4.03 21.01 11.45
N VAL A 669 5.05 20.17 11.29
CA VAL A 669 6.24 20.26 12.15
C VAL A 669 7.10 21.44 11.71
N ASN A 670 7.16 22.46 12.56
CA ASN A 670 7.76 23.76 12.25
C ASN A 670 9.19 23.64 11.71
N GLY A 671 9.41 24.23 10.53
CA GLY A 671 10.72 24.25 9.88
C GLY A 671 11.20 22.87 9.45
N GLN A 672 10.30 21.88 9.34
CA GLN A 672 10.61 20.48 9.03
C GLN A 672 11.67 19.91 10.00
N SER A 673 11.61 20.29 11.27
CA SER A 673 12.58 19.83 12.25
C SER A 673 12.29 18.39 12.67
N SER A 674 13.31 17.51 12.68
CA SER A 674 13.22 16.17 13.24
C SER A 674 13.68 16.08 14.72
N ALA A 675 13.99 17.22 15.33
CA ALA A 675 14.48 17.30 16.70
C ALA A 675 13.39 16.98 17.72
N ASP A 676 13.77 16.32 18.82
CA ASP A 676 12.86 16.07 19.93
C ASP A 676 12.44 17.39 20.60
N GLY A 677 11.12 17.63 20.68
CA GLY A 677 10.54 18.86 21.18
C GLY A 677 10.35 19.96 20.14
N ALA A 678 10.58 19.67 18.85
CA ALA A 678 10.21 20.59 17.80
C ALA A 678 8.70 20.89 17.85
N GLY A 679 8.35 22.16 17.75
CA GLY A 679 6.96 22.61 17.81
C GLY A 679 6.16 22.18 16.59
N VAL A 680 4.90 21.85 16.82
CA VAL A 680 3.91 21.59 15.77
C VAL A 680 2.97 22.79 15.68
N GLY A 681 2.85 23.35 14.47
CA GLY A 681 1.99 24.48 14.15
C GLY A 681 1.01 24.12 13.04
N LEU A 682 0.57 25.13 12.29
CA LEU A 682 -0.27 24.99 11.11
C LEU A 682 0.41 25.58 9.88
N TRP A 683 0.28 24.92 8.73
CA TRP A 683 0.79 25.41 7.45
C TRP A 683 -0.12 25.00 6.30
N THR A 684 -0.05 25.73 5.19
CA THR A 684 -0.76 25.36 3.96
C THR A 684 -0.24 24.01 3.44
N SER A 685 -1.15 23.15 3.02
CA SER A 685 -0.83 21.82 2.51
C SER A 685 0.12 21.88 1.32
N ASN A 686 1.19 21.08 1.38
CA ASN A 686 2.20 20.97 0.32
C ASN A 686 2.70 19.54 0.12
N ASP A 687 1.99 18.55 0.67
CA ASP A 687 2.35 17.12 0.67
C ASP A 687 3.72 16.81 1.33
N GLY A 688 4.28 17.76 2.07
CA GLY A 688 5.52 17.58 2.80
C GLY A 688 5.37 16.49 3.86
N THR A 689 6.35 15.61 3.98
CA THR A 689 6.34 14.53 4.99
C THR A 689 6.27 15.04 6.43
N ASN A 690 6.57 16.33 6.67
CA ASN A 690 6.42 17.01 7.96
C ASN A 690 4.97 17.43 8.27
N GLN A 691 4.05 17.26 7.32
CA GLN A 691 2.61 17.50 7.45
C GLN A 691 1.78 16.19 7.51
N LEU A 692 2.46 15.06 7.32
CA LEU A 692 1.84 13.73 7.24
C LEU A 692 2.13 12.91 8.50
N TRP A 693 1.12 12.16 8.94
CA TRP A 693 1.14 11.37 10.16
C TRP A 693 0.73 9.93 9.87
N THR A 694 1.46 8.95 10.42
CA THR A 694 0.99 7.57 10.53
C THR A 694 0.28 7.36 11.86
N LEU A 695 -0.74 6.51 11.85
CA LEU A 695 -1.60 6.26 13.01
C LEU A 695 -1.20 4.93 13.66
N ALA A 696 -0.99 4.94 14.97
CA ALA A 696 -0.79 3.72 15.77
C ALA A 696 -1.87 3.66 16.85
N ASP A 697 -2.83 2.75 16.69
CA ASP A 697 -3.90 2.53 17.67
C ASP A 697 -3.32 1.94 18.96
N THR A 698 -3.73 2.48 20.11
CA THR A 698 -3.23 2.06 21.42
C THR A 698 -4.10 1.00 22.09
N GLY A 699 -5.10 0.46 21.39
CA GLY A 699 -5.95 -0.62 21.89
C GLY A 699 -5.24 -1.97 21.88
N LEU A 700 -5.00 -2.54 23.06
CA LEU A 700 -4.48 -3.90 23.24
C LEU A 700 -5.46 -4.94 22.67
N VAL A 701 -4.97 -5.84 21.81
CA VAL A 701 -5.78 -6.90 21.19
C VAL A 701 -5.37 -8.27 21.71
N GLU A 702 -4.07 -8.52 21.85
CA GLU A 702 -3.55 -9.81 22.27
C GLU A 702 -2.36 -9.66 23.21
N VAL A 703 -2.23 -10.61 24.14
CA VAL A 703 -1.01 -10.83 24.91
C VAL A 703 -0.51 -12.20 24.51
N GLU A 704 0.66 -12.26 23.88
CA GLU A 704 1.18 -13.52 23.38
C GLU A 704 1.36 -14.53 24.52
N GLN A 705 0.90 -15.76 24.28
CA GLN A 705 1.10 -16.84 25.23
C GLN A 705 2.58 -17.24 25.27
N VAL A 706 3.13 -17.32 26.47
CA VAL A 706 4.48 -17.83 26.69
C VAL A 706 4.43 -19.36 26.79
N ALA A 707 5.26 -20.07 26.03
CA ALA A 707 5.45 -21.51 26.17
C ALA A 707 6.92 -21.82 26.45
N ILE A 708 7.22 -22.49 27.57
CA ILE A 708 8.59 -22.82 27.97
C ILE A 708 8.71 -24.22 28.56
N GLY A 709 9.92 -24.81 28.47
CA GLY A 709 10.27 -26.05 29.17
C GLY A 709 11.03 -25.80 30.47
N ALA A 710 10.88 -26.70 31.44
CA ALA A 710 11.60 -26.70 32.71
C ALA A 710 12.06 -28.11 33.11
N VAL A 711 13.24 -28.21 33.71
CA VAL A 711 13.79 -29.49 34.17
C VAL A 711 13.22 -29.82 35.55
N ILE A 712 12.93 -31.10 35.81
CA ILE A 712 12.45 -31.58 37.11
C ILE A 712 13.35 -31.03 38.24
N GLY A 713 12.72 -30.41 39.24
CA GLY A 713 13.39 -29.86 40.42
C GLY A 713 13.98 -28.46 40.22
N ALA A 714 14.00 -27.92 39.00
CA ALA A 714 14.38 -26.54 38.71
C ALA A 714 13.12 -25.70 38.43
N ALA A 715 13.01 -24.56 39.12
CA ALA A 715 11.95 -23.60 38.81
C ALA A 715 12.15 -23.03 37.40
N ALA A 716 11.06 -22.88 36.65
CA ALA A 716 11.13 -22.33 35.31
C ALA A 716 11.51 -20.84 35.34
N GLU A 717 12.40 -20.44 34.43
CA GLU A 717 12.74 -19.03 34.21
C GLU A 717 11.67 -18.38 33.33
N LEU A 718 10.62 -17.86 33.97
CA LEU A 718 9.56 -17.12 33.29
C LEU A 718 10.07 -15.73 32.84
N PRO A 719 9.71 -15.25 31.64
CA PRO A 719 10.18 -13.98 31.13
C PRO A 719 9.65 -12.80 31.97
N ALA A 720 10.48 -11.80 32.23
CA ALA A 720 10.07 -10.62 33.01
C ALA A 720 9.06 -9.72 32.28
N ASN A 721 8.94 -9.87 30.97
CA ASN A 721 8.01 -9.12 30.12
C ASN A 721 7.18 -10.08 29.27
N ALA A 722 5.95 -9.67 28.95
CA ALA A 722 5.12 -10.31 27.94
C ALA A 722 5.12 -9.44 26.67
N THR A 723 4.96 -10.08 25.51
CA THR A 723 4.69 -9.38 24.24
C THR A 723 3.20 -9.07 24.17
N LEU A 724 2.90 -7.80 23.90
CA LEU A 724 1.57 -7.24 23.75
C LEU A 724 1.40 -6.82 22.30
N VAL A 725 0.35 -7.31 21.65
CA VAL A 725 -0.02 -6.93 20.29
C VAL A 725 -1.15 -5.91 20.38
N TYR A 726 -0.86 -4.70 19.94
CA TYR A 726 -1.85 -3.63 19.80
C TYR A 726 -2.50 -3.72 18.42
N ARG A 727 -3.70 -3.15 18.32
CA ARG A 727 -4.48 -3.13 17.09
C ARG A 727 -3.66 -2.52 15.93
N GLY A 728 -3.73 -3.15 14.76
CA GLY A 728 -2.83 -2.83 13.65
C GLY A 728 -1.48 -3.56 13.69
N GLY A 729 -1.29 -4.52 14.59
CA GLY A 729 -0.13 -5.42 14.62
C GLY A 729 1.12 -4.81 15.26
N VAL A 730 0.98 -3.73 16.02
CA VAL A 730 2.13 -3.11 16.71
C VAL A 730 2.46 -3.94 17.94
N GLU A 731 3.63 -4.57 17.96
CA GLU A 731 4.11 -5.32 19.12
C GLU A 731 4.89 -4.41 20.09
N ARG A 732 4.63 -4.56 21.39
CA ARG A 732 5.47 -3.97 22.45
C ARG A 732 5.63 -4.96 23.59
N THR A 733 6.60 -4.71 24.46
CA THR A 733 6.75 -5.50 25.68
C THR A 733 6.29 -4.72 26.90
N ALA A 734 5.68 -5.41 27.86
CA ALA A 734 5.32 -4.85 29.15
C ALA A 734 5.68 -5.82 30.28
N SER A 735 6.06 -5.28 31.43
CA SER A 735 6.43 -6.08 32.58
C SER A 735 5.25 -6.90 33.09
N VAL A 736 5.51 -8.18 33.35
CA VAL A 736 4.52 -9.13 33.84
C VAL A 736 4.96 -9.68 35.19
N THR A 737 4.03 -9.75 36.13
CA THR A 737 4.24 -10.44 37.40
C THR A 737 3.57 -11.80 37.34
N TRP A 738 4.36 -12.86 37.30
CA TRP A 738 3.86 -14.24 37.25
C TRP A 738 3.49 -14.78 38.63
N ASN A 739 2.36 -15.46 38.73
CA ASN A 739 1.93 -16.13 39.95
C ASN A 739 2.42 -17.59 39.99
N THR A 740 3.58 -17.83 40.58
CA THR A 740 4.17 -19.17 40.75
C THR A 740 3.82 -19.83 42.09
N ALA A 741 2.96 -19.21 42.91
CA ALA A 741 2.63 -19.72 44.23
C ALA A 741 1.93 -21.08 44.13
N GLY A 742 2.50 -22.08 44.80
CA GLY A 742 1.95 -23.44 44.83
C GLY A 742 2.28 -24.32 43.61
N VAL A 743 3.12 -23.85 42.68
CA VAL A 743 3.61 -24.69 41.58
C VAL A 743 4.67 -25.66 42.10
N ASP A 744 4.41 -26.96 41.96
CA ASP A 744 5.36 -28.03 42.30
C ASP A 744 6.23 -28.38 41.08
N TRP A 745 7.48 -27.90 41.09
CA TRP A 745 8.49 -28.14 40.05
C TRP A 745 9.14 -29.52 40.13
N THR A 746 8.87 -30.30 41.18
CA THR A 746 9.44 -31.65 41.34
C THR A 746 8.61 -32.72 40.64
N VAL A 747 7.39 -32.38 40.20
CA VAL A 747 6.46 -33.29 39.54
C VAL A 747 6.34 -32.94 38.07
N ALA A 748 6.69 -33.90 37.21
CA ALA A 748 6.59 -33.78 35.76
C ALA A 748 5.15 -33.47 35.28
N GLY A 749 5.04 -32.88 34.09
CA GLY A 749 3.79 -32.54 33.40
C GLY A 749 3.59 -31.04 33.19
N THR A 750 2.57 -30.70 32.39
CA THR A 750 2.22 -29.33 32.01
C THR A 750 1.66 -28.52 33.17
N LYS A 751 2.19 -27.30 33.37
CA LYS A 751 1.71 -26.31 34.34
C LYS A 751 1.26 -25.06 33.59
N THR A 752 0.05 -24.57 33.88
CA THR A 752 -0.42 -23.27 33.39
C THR A 752 -0.25 -22.23 34.49
N ILE A 753 0.46 -21.14 34.18
CA ILE A 753 0.81 -20.07 35.11
C ILE A 753 0.21 -18.78 34.58
N THR A 754 -0.56 -18.10 35.42
CA THR A 754 -1.13 -16.79 35.10
C THR A 754 -0.18 -15.68 35.55
N GLY A 755 -0.05 -14.64 34.73
CA GLY A 755 0.64 -13.41 35.06
C GLY A 755 -0.27 -12.20 34.85
N SER A 756 0.04 -11.10 35.51
CA SER A 756 -0.66 -9.83 35.30
C SER A 756 0.31 -8.67 35.21
N GLY A 757 -0.06 -7.66 34.43
CA GLY A 757 0.70 -6.42 34.30
C GLY A 757 -0.19 -5.26 33.92
N THR A 758 0.44 -4.10 33.74
CA THR A 758 -0.18 -2.90 33.16
C THR A 758 0.66 -2.50 31.96
N ASP A 759 -0.01 -2.22 30.86
CA ASP A 759 0.65 -1.81 29.63
C ASP A 759 1.18 -0.37 29.71
N LEU A 760 1.79 0.10 28.62
CA LEU A 760 2.35 1.45 28.55
C LEU A 760 1.29 2.56 28.67
N PHE A 761 0.04 2.28 28.31
CA PHE A 761 -1.07 3.23 28.24
C PHE A 761 -2.01 3.13 29.46
N GLY A 762 -1.65 2.34 30.47
CA GLY A 762 -2.40 2.21 31.72
C GLY A 762 -3.48 1.12 31.72
N VAL A 763 -3.56 0.28 30.68
CA VAL A 763 -4.51 -0.83 30.58
C VAL A 763 -3.94 -2.05 31.30
N ALA A 764 -4.72 -2.62 32.23
CA ALA A 764 -4.35 -3.87 32.89
C ALA A 764 -4.50 -5.06 31.93
N PHE A 765 -3.54 -5.97 31.94
CA PHE A 765 -3.57 -7.17 31.11
C PHE A 765 -3.30 -8.44 31.92
N GLN A 766 -3.75 -9.57 31.38
CA GLN A 766 -3.44 -10.91 31.87
C GLN A 766 -2.55 -11.60 30.84
N ALA A 767 -1.57 -12.36 31.31
CA ALA A 767 -0.68 -13.17 30.51
C ALA A 767 -0.78 -14.63 30.95
N THR A 768 -0.54 -15.55 30.01
CA THR A 768 -0.52 -16.98 30.30
C THR A 768 0.82 -17.56 29.89
N ALA A 769 1.45 -18.29 30.80
CA ALA A 769 2.61 -19.12 30.52
C ALA A 769 2.23 -20.60 30.67
N VAL A 770 2.54 -21.40 29.65
CA VAL A 770 2.43 -22.86 29.68
C VAL A 770 3.84 -23.41 29.85
N VAL A 771 4.06 -24.08 30.97
CA VAL A 771 5.38 -24.62 31.34
C VAL A 771 5.32 -26.13 31.38
N GLU A 772 6.09 -26.80 30.52
CA GLU A 772 6.26 -28.25 30.62
C GLU A 772 7.40 -28.58 31.58
N VAL A 773 7.14 -29.38 32.61
CA VAL A 773 8.18 -29.87 33.54
C VAL A 773 8.52 -31.33 33.22
N GLY A 774 9.78 -31.64 32.95
CA GLY A 774 10.18 -33.00 32.57
C GLY A 774 11.68 -33.27 32.70
N ALA A 775 12.05 -34.55 32.57
CA ALA A 775 13.45 -34.94 32.45
C ALA A 775 13.96 -34.61 31.04
N VAL A 776 15.25 -34.31 30.93
CA VAL A 776 15.91 -34.04 29.65
C VAL A 776 16.80 -35.23 29.32
N ALA A 777 16.43 -36.00 28.29
CA ALA A 777 17.14 -37.22 27.90
C ALA A 777 18.00 -37.05 26.63
N LEU A 778 17.72 -36.03 25.82
CA LEU A 778 18.39 -35.79 24.54
C LEU A 778 18.50 -34.29 24.24
N THR A 779 19.57 -33.89 23.55
CA THR A 779 19.66 -32.57 22.92
C THR A 779 19.32 -32.68 21.45
N ASP A 780 18.63 -31.68 20.91
CA ASP A 780 18.39 -31.59 19.49
C ASP A 780 19.71 -31.24 18.76
N PRO A 781 19.98 -31.88 17.61
CA PRO A 781 21.01 -31.40 16.70
C PRO A 781 20.70 -29.96 16.27
N VAL A 782 21.75 -29.14 16.17
CA VAL A 782 21.67 -27.77 15.67
C VAL A 782 22.46 -27.64 14.37
N SER A 783 22.17 -26.62 13.56
CA SER A 783 22.93 -26.34 12.35
C SER A 783 23.51 -24.93 12.34
N LEU A 784 24.49 -24.72 11.47
CA LEU A 784 25.05 -23.43 11.11
C LEU A 784 25.34 -23.42 9.62
N THR A 785 24.63 -22.61 8.85
CA THR A 785 24.86 -22.47 7.40
C THR A 785 25.94 -21.43 7.13
N THR A 786 26.91 -21.77 6.29
CA THR A 786 28.05 -20.93 5.88
C THR A 786 28.46 -21.27 4.46
N TYR A 787 29.50 -20.62 3.92
CA TYR A 787 29.96 -20.83 2.55
C TYR A 787 31.39 -21.39 2.48
N ALA A 788 31.71 -22.02 1.35
CA ALA A 788 33.03 -22.59 1.09
C ALA A 788 34.11 -21.49 1.07
N GLY A 789 35.21 -21.74 1.79
CA GLY A 789 36.33 -20.80 1.95
C GLY A 789 36.21 -19.86 3.16
N VAL A 790 35.17 -20.00 3.98
CA VAL A 790 35.06 -19.27 5.27
C VAL A 790 36.18 -19.69 6.24
N PRO A 791 36.79 -18.78 7.01
CA PRO A 791 37.73 -19.14 8.08
C PRO A 791 37.04 -19.91 9.22
N ALA A 792 37.69 -20.93 9.77
CA ALA A 792 37.18 -21.74 10.88
C ALA A 792 36.94 -20.91 12.15
N ALA A 793 37.71 -19.84 12.36
CA ALA A 793 37.49 -18.91 13.46
C ALA A 793 36.13 -18.20 13.38
N THR A 794 35.68 -17.86 12.17
CA THR A 794 34.37 -17.25 11.93
C THR A 794 33.24 -18.25 12.19
N VAL A 795 33.39 -19.49 11.71
CA VAL A 795 32.44 -20.57 11.99
C VAL A 795 32.34 -20.86 13.49
N LYS A 796 33.48 -20.89 14.20
CA LYS A 796 33.53 -21.11 15.64
C LYS A 796 32.88 -19.98 16.44
N ALA A 797 33.06 -18.72 16.01
CA ALA A 797 32.43 -17.57 16.64
C ALA A 797 30.91 -17.54 16.44
N ALA A 798 30.44 -18.08 15.31
CA ALA A 798 29.02 -18.17 14.98
C ALA A 798 28.31 -19.41 15.55
N ALA A 799 29.06 -20.37 16.11
CA ALA A 799 28.46 -21.58 16.67
C ALA A 799 27.61 -21.28 17.91
N PRO A 800 26.43 -21.91 18.05
CA PRO A 800 25.50 -21.59 19.13
C PRO A 800 26.08 -21.94 20.50
N ALA A 801 25.95 -21.04 21.48
CA ALA A 801 26.46 -21.28 22.84
C ALA A 801 25.59 -22.22 23.69
N THR A 802 24.41 -22.59 23.17
CA THR A 802 23.48 -23.53 23.78
C THR A 802 22.93 -24.50 22.73
N VAL A 803 22.43 -25.65 23.17
CA VAL A 803 21.61 -26.53 22.34
C VAL A 803 20.21 -26.67 22.95
N PRO A 804 19.15 -26.72 22.12
CA PRO A 804 17.83 -27.07 22.60
C PRO A 804 17.84 -28.51 23.10
N ALA A 805 17.14 -28.76 24.19
CA ALA A 805 16.94 -30.10 24.72
C ALA A 805 15.47 -30.31 25.05
N ALA A 806 14.90 -31.40 24.54
CA ALA A 806 13.48 -31.68 24.69
C ALA A 806 13.16 -32.01 26.16
N VAL A 807 12.04 -31.47 26.65
CA VAL A 807 11.56 -31.69 28.02
C VAL A 807 10.39 -32.69 27.99
N GLY A 808 10.60 -33.86 28.60
CA GLY A 808 9.59 -34.93 28.60
C GLY A 808 9.27 -35.43 27.18
N ALA A 809 7.99 -35.69 26.91
CA ALA A 809 7.47 -36.10 25.60
C ALA A 809 6.81 -34.94 24.81
N THR A 810 7.14 -33.67 25.14
CA THR A 810 6.48 -32.48 24.57
C THR A 810 7.41 -31.66 23.67
N ASP A 811 6.85 -30.77 22.84
CA ASP A 811 7.63 -29.92 21.91
C ASP A 811 8.38 -28.79 22.62
N GLN A 812 8.23 -28.67 23.94
CA GLN A 812 8.90 -27.65 24.73
C GLN A 812 10.38 -28.01 24.91
N LYS A 813 11.23 -27.00 24.69
CA LYS A 813 12.69 -27.15 24.75
C LYS A 813 13.25 -26.26 25.85
N VAL A 814 14.33 -26.73 26.47
CA VAL A 814 15.17 -25.91 27.34
C VAL A 814 16.53 -25.72 26.66
N ALA A 815 17.06 -24.51 26.68
CA ALA A 815 18.40 -24.23 26.16
C ALA A 815 19.46 -24.69 27.18
N LEU A 816 20.30 -25.65 26.81
CA LEU A 816 21.39 -26.13 27.65
C LEU A 816 22.73 -25.56 27.18
N PRO A 817 23.56 -24.98 28.08
CA PRO A 817 24.92 -24.57 27.75
C PRO A 817 25.71 -25.74 27.15
N VAL A 818 26.34 -25.50 26.00
CA VAL A 818 27.12 -26.51 25.27
C VAL A 818 28.57 -26.08 25.12
N VAL A 819 29.47 -27.05 25.23
CA VAL A 819 30.87 -26.88 24.87
C VAL A 819 31.14 -27.70 23.61
N TRP A 820 31.45 -27.03 22.51
CA TRP A 820 31.80 -27.65 21.22
C TRP A 820 33.26 -28.08 21.16
N ASP A 821 33.51 -29.29 20.69
CA ASP A 821 34.84 -29.81 20.40
C ASP A 821 35.27 -29.45 18.96
N TRP A 822 36.15 -28.46 18.86
CA TRP A 822 36.70 -28.00 17.58
C TRP A 822 37.97 -28.75 17.16
N SER A 823 38.40 -29.78 17.92
CA SER A 823 39.58 -30.56 17.57
C SER A 823 39.40 -31.22 16.20
N GLY A 824 40.30 -30.93 15.26
CA GLY A 824 40.23 -31.44 13.88
C GLY A 824 39.40 -30.63 12.87
N ASN A 825 38.72 -29.55 13.28
CA ASN A 825 37.93 -28.69 12.41
C ASN A 825 38.66 -27.39 12.03
N ALA A 826 39.77 -27.52 11.28
CA ALA A 826 40.55 -26.40 10.73
C ALA A 826 39.99 -25.88 9.40
N ASP A 827 40.48 -24.73 8.90
CA ASP A 827 39.99 -24.06 7.68
C ASP A 827 39.80 -24.99 6.47
N ALA A 828 40.67 -25.99 6.30
CA ALA A 828 40.58 -26.97 5.20
C ALA A 828 39.24 -27.72 5.16
N ARG A 829 38.57 -27.93 6.31
CA ARG A 829 37.28 -28.61 6.40
C ARG A 829 36.11 -27.78 5.89
N PHE A 830 36.26 -26.46 5.80
CA PHE A 830 35.24 -25.53 5.29
C PHE A 830 35.56 -25.02 3.88
N SER A 831 36.53 -25.64 3.19
CA SER A 831 37.02 -25.19 1.88
C SER A 831 36.14 -25.59 0.69
N ALA A 832 35.21 -26.54 0.88
CA ALA A 832 34.33 -27.06 -0.17
C ALA A 832 32.90 -27.24 0.38
N PRO A 833 31.86 -27.15 -0.48
CA PRO A 833 30.48 -27.39 -0.06
C PRO A 833 30.27 -28.81 0.51
N GLY A 834 29.41 -28.93 1.53
CA GLY A 834 29.10 -30.17 2.23
C GLY A 834 28.69 -29.92 3.69
N VAL A 835 28.36 -30.97 4.43
CA VAL A 835 28.02 -30.88 5.86
C VAL A 835 29.20 -31.35 6.72
N VAL A 836 29.62 -30.52 7.68
CA VAL A 836 30.67 -30.84 8.65
C VAL A 836 30.05 -30.98 10.04
N THR A 837 30.13 -32.17 10.61
CA THR A 837 29.65 -32.44 11.98
C THR A 837 30.69 -32.03 13.03
N VAL A 838 30.26 -31.25 14.02
CA VAL A 838 31.03 -30.85 15.20
C VAL A 838 30.31 -31.41 16.43
N HIS A 839 31.01 -32.21 17.23
CA HIS A 839 30.46 -32.78 18.46
C HIS A 839 30.61 -31.81 19.63
N GLY A 840 29.71 -31.88 20.59
CA GLY A 840 29.76 -31.09 21.81
C GLY A 840 29.18 -31.82 23.01
N THR A 841 29.29 -31.19 24.17
CA THR A 841 28.71 -31.69 25.42
C THR A 841 27.88 -30.60 26.06
N ALA A 842 26.59 -30.85 26.22
CA ALA A 842 25.65 -29.98 26.90
C ALA A 842 25.53 -30.36 28.38
N LYS A 843 25.39 -29.37 29.26
CA LYS A 843 25.16 -29.60 30.69
C LYS A 843 23.73 -29.26 31.08
N SER A 844 23.04 -30.24 31.65
CA SER A 844 21.72 -30.05 32.26
C SER A 844 21.83 -29.51 33.70
N PRO A 845 20.79 -28.85 34.23
CA PRO A 845 20.79 -28.27 35.57
C PRO A 845 20.96 -29.28 36.73
N ASP A 846 20.57 -30.54 36.52
CA ASP A 846 20.74 -31.62 37.51
C ASP A 846 22.16 -32.22 37.51
N GLY A 847 23.02 -31.75 36.60
CA GLY A 847 24.42 -32.14 36.47
C GLY A 847 24.68 -33.23 35.43
N ALA A 848 23.67 -33.74 34.72
CA ALA A 848 23.88 -34.69 33.63
C ALA A 848 24.55 -34.04 32.41
N GLU A 849 25.56 -34.71 31.86
CA GLU A 849 26.22 -34.33 30.60
C GLU A 849 25.56 -35.08 29.44
N LEU A 850 25.04 -34.31 28.47
CA LEU A 850 24.33 -34.82 27.30
C LEU A 850 25.17 -34.60 26.03
N PRO A 851 25.27 -35.58 25.11
CA PRO A 851 25.97 -35.39 23.85
C PRO A 851 25.21 -34.43 22.94
N ALA A 852 25.90 -33.42 22.40
CA ALA A 852 25.35 -32.43 21.49
C ALA A 852 26.00 -32.51 20.10
N THR A 853 25.26 -32.14 19.05
CA THR A 853 25.75 -32.20 17.67
C THR A 853 25.43 -30.91 16.91
N LEU A 854 26.43 -30.34 16.23
CA LEU A 854 26.32 -29.19 15.34
C LEU A 854 26.65 -29.61 13.91
N SER A 855 25.73 -29.37 12.98
CA SER A 855 25.92 -29.55 11.54
C SER A 855 26.30 -28.22 10.90
N VAL A 856 27.57 -28.03 10.55
CA VAL A 856 28.00 -26.86 9.78
C VAL A 856 27.76 -27.13 8.30
N ILE A 857 26.81 -26.44 7.71
CA ILE A 857 26.42 -26.61 6.31
C ILE A 857 27.22 -25.61 5.48
N VAL A 858 28.19 -26.12 4.73
CA VAL A 858 29.03 -25.32 3.83
C VAL A 858 28.39 -25.34 2.45
N THR A 859 28.00 -24.18 1.94
CA THR A 859 27.38 -24.04 0.62
C THR A 859 28.36 -23.42 -0.38
N THR A 860 27.97 -23.34 -1.64
CA THR A 860 28.69 -22.48 -2.60
C THR A 860 28.49 -21.02 -2.18
N PRO A 861 29.53 -20.17 -2.18
CA PRO A 861 29.37 -18.75 -1.89
C PRO A 861 28.55 -18.06 -2.98
N THR A 862 27.61 -17.21 -2.57
CA THR A 862 26.88 -16.27 -3.42
C THR A 862 27.28 -14.84 -3.05
N ALA A 863 26.75 -13.87 -3.80
CA ALA A 863 26.87 -12.45 -3.50
C ALA A 863 25.59 -11.97 -2.83
N ALA A 864 25.69 -11.37 -1.64
CA ALA A 864 24.57 -10.72 -0.97
C ALA A 864 24.86 -9.23 -0.77
N ASN A 865 23.87 -8.37 -1.06
CA ASN A 865 23.98 -6.94 -0.81
C ASN A 865 23.88 -6.67 0.70
N VAL A 866 24.97 -6.19 1.31
CA VAL A 866 25.06 -5.87 2.74
C VAL A 866 24.87 -4.38 3.04
N ALA A 867 24.64 -3.55 2.02
CA ALA A 867 24.46 -2.10 2.21
C ALA A 867 23.22 -1.73 3.06
N PRO A 868 22.04 -2.37 2.90
CA PRO A 868 20.85 -2.05 3.69
C PRO A 868 21.02 -2.24 5.21
N ALA A 869 21.87 -3.18 5.63
CA ALA A 869 22.16 -3.45 7.04
C ALA A 869 23.30 -2.57 7.60
N SER A 870 23.88 -1.69 6.78
CA SER A 870 25.01 -0.85 7.18
C SER A 870 24.55 0.46 7.83
N THR A 871 25.41 1.07 8.64
CA THR A 871 25.22 2.45 9.08
C THR A 871 25.85 3.38 8.05
N ALA A 872 25.00 4.01 7.24
CA ALA A 872 25.40 4.95 6.20
C ALA A 872 25.63 6.37 6.76
N SER A 873 26.62 7.08 6.21
CA SER A 873 26.93 8.49 6.51
C SER A 873 27.53 9.17 5.28
N ALA A 874 27.36 10.49 5.16
CA ALA A 874 27.94 11.27 4.06
C ALA A 874 28.70 12.50 4.58
N THR A 875 29.72 12.94 3.85
CA THR A 875 30.47 14.17 4.20
C THR A 875 29.63 15.45 4.05
N PHE A 876 28.66 15.42 3.15
CA PHE A 876 27.66 16.46 2.95
C PHE A 876 26.39 15.83 2.40
N THR A 877 25.25 16.47 2.62
CA THR A 877 23.97 16.10 2.02
C THR A 877 23.16 17.38 1.80
N GLU A 878 22.48 17.49 0.66
CA GLU A 878 21.65 18.65 0.29
C GLU A 878 20.58 18.94 1.34
N SER A 879 19.83 17.91 1.75
CA SER A 879 18.76 17.98 2.75
C SER A 879 18.43 16.59 3.28
N SER A 880 17.61 16.51 4.34
CA SER A 880 17.12 15.22 4.85
C SER A 880 16.32 14.42 3.83
N SER A 881 15.65 15.09 2.88
CA SER A 881 14.91 14.44 1.78
C SER A 881 15.82 13.65 0.83
N TYR A 882 17.11 13.99 0.78
CA TYR A 882 18.13 13.31 -0.01
C TYR A 882 19.20 12.66 0.89
N SER A 883 18.78 12.15 2.04
CA SER A 883 19.68 11.50 3.01
C SER A 883 20.41 10.30 2.41
N VAL A 884 21.64 10.07 2.87
CA VAL A 884 22.45 8.91 2.47
C VAL A 884 21.77 7.56 2.77
N TYR A 885 20.82 7.48 3.71
CA TYR A 885 20.07 6.23 3.93
C TYR A 885 19.19 5.83 2.73
N ARG A 886 18.89 6.79 1.84
CA ARG A 886 18.15 6.52 0.61
C ARG A 886 19.01 5.83 -0.44
N THR A 887 20.33 5.76 -0.28
CA THR A 887 21.19 4.97 -1.19
C THR A 887 21.32 3.51 -0.76
N THR A 888 20.47 3.07 0.16
CA THR A 888 20.40 1.68 0.63
C THR A 888 18.93 1.22 0.73
N ASN A 889 18.03 1.88 0.00
CA ASN A 889 16.57 1.64 0.05
C ASN A 889 16.11 0.66 -1.04
N GLY A 890 17.02 0.21 -1.93
CA GLY A 890 16.72 -0.68 -3.04
C GLY A 890 16.11 0.00 -4.27
N MET A 891 15.98 1.32 -4.29
CA MET A 891 15.48 2.09 -5.43
C MET A 891 16.66 2.54 -6.32
N THR A 892 16.84 1.89 -7.45
CA THR A 892 18.00 2.15 -8.34
C THR A 892 17.81 3.35 -9.27
N ALA A 893 16.63 3.96 -9.31
CA ALA A 893 16.26 5.01 -10.26
C ALA A 893 15.75 6.30 -9.61
N ASP A 894 15.63 6.37 -8.28
CA ASP A 894 15.17 7.59 -7.60
C ASP A 894 16.33 8.57 -7.39
N LYS A 895 15.98 9.83 -7.10
CA LYS A 895 16.94 10.83 -6.62
C LYS A 895 17.24 10.53 -5.14
N GLY A 896 18.00 9.48 -4.86
CA GLY A 896 18.26 8.97 -3.51
C GLY A 896 19.03 9.95 -2.62
N TRP A 897 20.34 10.12 -2.87
CA TRP A 897 21.21 11.08 -2.20
C TRP A 897 21.70 12.17 -3.15
N SER A 898 21.80 13.40 -2.66
CA SER A 898 22.29 14.56 -3.41
C SER A 898 23.24 15.41 -2.58
N ASN A 899 24.30 15.94 -3.20
CA ASN A 899 25.18 16.94 -2.59
C ASN A 899 24.94 18.37 -3.10
N TRP A 900 23.79 18.62 -3.74
CA TRP A 900 23.51 19.95 -4.26
C TRP A 900 23.50 21.01 -3.14
N ARG A 901 24.06 22.18 -3.45
CA ARG A 901 24.02 23.37 -2.59
C ARG A 901 24.02 24.64 -3.42
N SER A 902 23.46 25.72 -2.90
CA SER A 902 23.61 27.05 -3.49
C SER A 902 25.06 27.56 -3.37
N GLY A 903 25.56 28.25 -4.40
CA GLY A 903 26.90 28.82 -4.41
C GLY A 903 28.00 27.83 -4.80
N THR A 904 29.14 27.87 -4.11
CA THR A 904 30.32 27.03 -4.40
C THR A 904 29.99 25.55 -4.19
N LYS A 905 30.01 24.77 -5.28
CA LYS A 905 29.80 23.33 -5.25
C LYS A 905 30.99 22.61 -4.59
N ASN A 906 30.72 21.53 -3.88
CA ASN A 906 31.77 20.68 -3.32
C ASN A 906 32.51 19.97 -4.45
N THR A 907 33.84 20.01 -4.43
CA THR A 907 34.66 19.31 -5.43
C THR A 907 34.77 17.81 -5.18
N GLN A 908 34.49 17.38 -3.95
CA GLN A 908 34.54 16.00 -3.51
C GLN A 908 33.57 15.78 -2.35
N ASP A 909 32.90 14.63 -2.34
CA ASP A 909 32.11 14.14 -1.21
C ASP A 909 32.26 12.61 -1.10
N THR A 910 31.98 12.05 0.08
CA THR A 910 32.15 10.63 0.38
C THR A 910 30.90 10.06 1.01
N LEU A 911 30.44 8.90 0.52
CA LEU A 911 29.43 8.07 1.18
C LEU A 911 30.15 6.93 1.91
N THR A 912 29.88 6.74 3.20
CA THR A 912 30.54 5.73 4.05
C THR A 912 29.50 4.81 4.65
N TYR A 913 29.74 3.51 4.53
CA TYR A 913 28.91 2.43 5.00
C TYR A 913 29.70 1.62 6.03
N ALA A 914 29.38 1.78 7.31
CA ALA A 914 29.90 0.92 8.37
C ALA A 914 29.08 -0.37 8.38
N LEU A 915 29.71 -1.50 8.05
CA LEU A 915 29.03 -2.79 7.95
C LEU A 915 28.68 -3.30 9.36
N ALA A 916 27.56 -4.00 9.49
CA ALA A 916 27.15 -4.60 10.76
C ALA A 916 28.22 -5.54 11.35
N HIS A 917 28.91 -6.28 10.47
CA HIS A 917 30.04 -7.15 10.79
C HIS A 917 31.09 -7.10 9.69
N ALA A 918 32.32 -7.52 9.99
CA ALA A 918 33.36 -7.64 8.98
C ALA A 918 32.98 -8.72 7.94
N ALA A 919 33.06 -8.38 6.65
CA ALA A 919 32.62 -9.21 5.55
C ALA A 919 33.67 -9.29 4.43
N THR A 920 33.66 -10.41 3.70
CA THR A 920 34.52 -10.62 2.51
C THR A 920 33.84 -9.99 1.29
N MET A 921 34.31 -8.82 0.88
CA MET A 921 33.68 -7.99 -0.16
C MET A 921 34.03 -8.48 -1.57
N GLN A 922 33.02 -8.61 -2.43
CA GLN A 922 33.15 -9.04 -3.83
C GLN A 922 33.13 -7.85 -4.80
N SER A 923 32.12 -6.99 -4.70
CA SER A 923 32.01 -5.77 -5.52
C SER A 923 31.19 -4.68 -4.82
N ALA A 924 31.33 -3.44 -5.31
CA ALA A 924 30.47 -2.31 -4.97
C ALA A 924 29.86 -1.75 -6.26
N LYS A 925 28.54 -1.69 -6.34
CA LYS A 925 27.79 -1.19 -7.50
C LYS A 925 27.05 0.10 -7.12
N ILE A 926 27.28 1.16 -7.89
CA ILE A 926 26.78 2.51 -7.61
C ILE A 926 25.89 2.93 -8.78
N TYR A 927 24.64 3.26 -8.46
CA TYR A 927 23.65 3.78 -9.40
C TYR A 927 23.59 5.30 -9.25
N PHE A 928 23.72 6.02 -10.35
CA PHE A 928 23.61 7.47 -10.36
C PHE A 928 22.26 7.91 -10.91
N TYR A 929 21.92 9.18 -10.66
CA TYR A 929 20.69 9.80 -11.16
C TYR A 929 21.00 11.02 -12.03
N GLN A 930 20.20 11.20 -13.08
CA GLN A 930 20.29 12.37 -13.96
C GLN A 930 19.26 13.42 -13.56
N ASP A 931 19.73 14.61 -13.20
CA ASP A 931 18.90 15.72 -12.73
C ASP A 931 18.84 16.81 -13.81
N GLY A 932 17.71 16.83 -14.51
CA GLY A 932 17.51 17.67 -15.70
C GLY A 932 18.53 17.36 -16.80
N SER A 933 19.00 18.38 -17.50
CA SER A 933 20.00 18.23 -18.56
C SER A 933 21.45 18.19 -18.05
N SER A 934 21.67 18.07 -16.74
CA SER A 934 22.99 18.13 -16.13
C SER A 934 23.58 16.73 -15.90
N ASN A 935 24.90 16.59 -16.08
CA ASN A 935 25.62 15.38 -15.67
C ASN A 935 25.82 15.41 -14.15
N SER A 936 24.74 15.18 -13.41
CA SER A 936 24.65 15.25 -11.95
C SER A 936 25.29 14.05 -11.25
N TRP A 937 26.44 13.58 -11.74
CA TRP A 937 27.21 12.46 -11.19
C TRP A 937 28.71 12.77 -11.24
N PRO A 938 29.55 12.07 -10.44
CA PRO A 938 30.97 12.32 -10.38
C PRO A 938 31.69 12.25 -11.74
N GLN A 939 32.84 12.92 -11.83
CA GLN A 939 33.81 12.70 -12.89
C GLN A 939 34.56 11.38 -12.66
N SER A 940 34.92 11.11 -11.41
CA SER A 940 35.63 9.91 -10.99
C SER A 940 35.25 9.52 -9.58
N LEU A 941 35.42 8.24 -9.24
CA LEU A 941 35.20 7.73 -7.89
C LEU A 941 36.31 6.75 -7.48
N SER A 942 36.51 6.57 -6.18
CA SER A 942 37.36 5.55 -5.58
C SER A 942 36.56 4.83 -4.51
N VAL A 943 36.41 3.52 -4.65
CA VAL A 943 35.88 2.67 -3.57
C VAL A 943 37.04 2.32 -2.65
N GLU A 944 36.86 2.57 -1.35
CA GLU A 944 37.86 2.27 -0.33
C GLU A 944 37.24 1.41 0.77
N TYR A 945 38.06 0.58 1.40
CA TYR A 945 37.65 -0.29 2.49
C TYR A 945 38.53 -0.13 3.72
N ARG A 946 38.01 -0.53 4.87
CA ARG A 946 38.73 -0.57 6.14
C ARG A 946 38.52 -1.92 6.82
N SER A 947 39.57 -2.44 7.47
CA SER A 947 39.50 -3.62 8.35
C SER A 947 39.96 -3.25 9.76
N GLY A 948 39.12 -3.47 10.76
CA GLY A 948 39.35 -3.07 12.15
C GLY A 948 39.47 -1.55 12.33
N SER A 949 40.25 -1.13 13.32
CA SER A 949 40.63 0.29 13.51
C SER A 949 41.75 0.75 12.56
N GLY A 950 41.90 0.09 11.39
CA GLY A 950 42.96 0.35 10.42
C GLY A 950 42.73 1.60 9.57
N SER A 951 43.70 1.87 8.68
CA SER A 951 43.59 2.92 7.65
C SER A 951 42.69 2.49 6.49
N TRP A 952 42.06 3.45 5.82
CA TRP A 952 41.32 3.23 4.57
C TRP A 952 42.27 2.84 3.43
N THR A 953 41.92 1.79 2.69
CA THR A 953 42.68 1.29 1.54
C THR A 953 41.84 1.40 0.28
N SER A 954 42.36 2.05 -0.77
CA SER A 954 41.66 2.27 -2.03
C SER A 954 41.76 1.06 -2.97
N MET A 955 40.65 0.77 -3.67
CA MET A 955 40.58 -0.20 -4.77
C MET A 955 41.05 0.40 -6.12
N GLY A 956 41.54 1.64 -6.11
CA GLY A 956 41.88 2.42 -7.30
C GLY A 956 40.79 3.45 -7.64
N THR A 957 41.16 4.42 -8.48
CA THR A 957 40.24 5.43 -9.00
C THR A 957 39.68 4.98 -10.35
N VAL A 958 38.37 5.14 -10.51
CA VAL A 958 37.61 4.82 -11.72
C VAL A 958 37.03 6.10 -12.29
N ASP A 959 37.25 6.35 -13.58
CA ASP A 959 36.58 7.43 -14.30
C ASP A 959 35.12 7.04 -14.57
N VAL A 960 34.19 7.93 -14.27
CA VAL A 960 32.76 7.70 -14.46
C VAL A 960 32.35 8.18 -15.85
N PRO A 961 31.79 7.30 -16.70
CA PRO A 961 31.48 7.64 -18.08
C PRO A 961 30.35 8.67 -18.20
N VAL A 962 30.21 9.25 -19.39
CA VAL A 962 29.03 10.00 -19.81
C VAL A 962 28.40 9.19 -20.95
N PRO A 963 27.31 8.45 -20.69
CA PRO A 963 26.61 7.69 -21.72
C PRO A 963 26.14 8.58 -22.88
N ALA A 964 26.19 8.06 -24.10
CA ALA A 964 25.85 8.83 -25.31
C ALA A 964 24.34 9.11 -25.45
N ASP A 965 23.51 8.28 -24.81
CA ASP A 965 22.05 8.43 -24.73
C ASP A 965 21.61 9.42 -23.64
N GLY A 966 22.56 10.00 -22.91
CA GLY A 966 22.31 10.95 -21.84
C GLY A 966 21.95 10.31 -20.51
N THR A 967 21.76 8.99 -20.42
CA THR A 967 21.34 8.32 -19.18
C THR A 967 22.40 8.40 -18.07
N ALA A 968 21.96 8.28 -16.81
CA ALA A 968 22.88 8.19 -15.69
C ALA A 968 23.62 6.85 -15.68
N PRO A 969 24.95 6.83 -15.48
CA PRO A 969 25.73 5.60 -15.53
C PRO A 969 25.53 4.72 -14.30
N ILE A 970 25.88 3.45 -14.43
CA ILE A 970 26.07 2.51 -13.32
C ILE A 970 27.54 2.13 -13.28
N VAL A 971 28.17 2.21 -12.11
CA VAL A 971 29.59 1.87 -11.93
C VAL A 971 29.72 0.71 -10.96
N GLU A 972 30.35 -0.37 -11.40
CA GLU A 972 30.71 -1.50 -10.55
C GLU A 972 32.23 -1.55 -10.35
N VAL A 973 32.66 -1.62 -9.09
CA VAL A 973 34.07 -1.72 -8.70
C VAL A 973 34.31 -3.09 -8.07
N PRO A 974 35.15 -3.95 -8.67
CA PRO A 974 35.51 -5.24 -8.08
C PRO A 974 36.36 -5.02 -6.83
N MET A 975 35.98 -5.68 -5.74
CA MET A 975 36.66 -5.59 -4.44
C MET A 975 37.58 -6.81 -4.17
N ASN A 976 37.60 -7.80 -5.06
CA ASN A 976 38.57 -8.92 -5.08
C ASN A 976 38.68 -9.73 -3.77
N GLY A 977 37.60 -9.84 -3.00
CA GLY A 977 37.57 -10.66 -1.79
C GLY A 977 38.27 -10.03 -0.57
N VAL A 978 38.41 -8.70 -0.53
CA VAL A 978 39.00 -8.02 0.63
C VAL A 978 38.09 -8.15 1.86
N GLN A 979 38.70 -8.27 3.04
CA GLN A 979 37.97 -8.22 4.31
C GLN A 979 37.75 -6.77 4.75
N ALA A 980 36.50 -6.40 4.97
CA ALA A 980 36.12 -5.03 5.34
C ALA A 980 35.08 -5.00 6.46
N ASP A 981 35.22 -4.07 7.42
CA ASP A 981 34.17 -3.68 8.36
C ASP A 981 33.50 -2.35 7.99
N ALA A 982 34.06 -1.64 7.01
CA ALA A 982 33.45 -0.46 6.41
C ALA A 982 33.92 -0.30 4.97
N VAL A 983 33.02 0.22 4.13
CA VAL A 983 33.29 0.60 2.74
C VAL A 983 32.89 2.05 2.54
N ARG A 984 33.64 2.80 1.74
CA ARG A 984 33.25 4.16 1.37
C ARG A 984 33.48 4.41 -0.12
N VAL A 985 32.64 5.26 -0.70
CA VAL A 985 32.72 5.72 -2.08
C VAL A 985 33.15 7.18 -2.04
N VAL A 986 34.41 7.45 -2.40
CA VAL A 986 34.99 8.80 -2.48
C VAL A 986 34.77 9.32 -3.90
N MET A 987 33.95 10.35 -4.06
CA MET A 987 33.50 10.83 -5.38
C MET A 987 34.03 12.24 -5.66
N THR A 988 34.65 12.42 -6.82
CA THR A 988 35.14 13.72 -7.29
C THR A 988 34.16 14.30 -8.31
N ALA A 989 33.60 15.47 -8.03
CA ALA A 989 32.59 16.10 -8.87
C ALA A 989 33.18 16.62 -10.19
N ARG A 990 32.35 16.72 -11.23
CA ARG A 990 32.71 17.49 -12.43
C ARG A 990 32.73 18.99 -12.08
N ALA A 991 33.40 19.79 -12.91
CA ALA A 991 33.50 21.23 -12.67
C ALA A 991 32.11 21.88 -12.53
N ALA A 992 31.88 22.58 -11.42
CA ALA A 992 30.67 23.35 -11.11
C ALA A 992 29.34 22.57 -11.12
N THR A 993 29.35 21.24 -10.93
CA THR A 993 28.13 20.42 -10.83
C THR A 993 27.92 19.85 -9.42
N HIS A 994 26.74 19.26 -9.20
CA HIS A 994 26.43 18.38 -8.06
C HIS A 994 26.47 16.90 -8.48
N MET A 995 26.44 16.01 -7.49
CA MET A 995 26.48 14.57 -7.63
C MET A 995 25.25 13.98 -6.93
N ILE A 996 24.60 13.03 -7.58
CA ILE A 996 23.41 12.34 -7.08
C ILE A 996 23.60 10.84 -7.27
N VAL A 997 23.36 10.09 -6.20
CA VAL A 997 23.43 8.62 -6.17
C VAL A 997 22.03 8.11 -5.85
N SER A 998 21.48 7.24 -6.70
CA SER A 998 20.20 6.57 -6.43
C SER A 998 20.40 5.49 -5.36
N GLU A 999 21.34 4.57 -5.60
CA GLU A 999 21.57 3.39 -4.77
C GLU A 999 23.06 3.00 -4.74
N VAL A 1000 23.51 2.46 -3.62
CA VAL A 1000 24.80 1.76 -3.49
C VAL A 1000 24.55 0.34 -2.99
N GLU A 1001 24.87 -0.62 -3.83
CA GLU A 1001 24.84 -2.04 -3.48
C GLU A 1001 26.27 -2.50 -3.15
N LEU A 1002 26.45 -3.08 -1.97
CA LEU A 1002 27.73 -3.61 -1.50
C LEU A 1002 27.62 -5.13 -1.42
N TYR A 1003 28.24 -5.84 -2.37
CA TYR A 1003 28.13 -7.29 -2.46
C TYR A 1003 29.24 -7.97 -1.65
N ALA A 1004 28.86 -8.79 -0.67
CA ALA A 1004 29.76 -9.63 0.12
C ALA A 1004 29.47 -11.13 -0.11
N ALA A 1005 30.47 -11.97 0.15
CA ALA A 1005 30.30 -13.42 0.13
C ALA A 1005 29.31 -13.87 1.22
N ALA A 1006 28.29 -14.63 0.81
CA ALA A 1006 27.25 -15.17 1.68
C ALA A 1006 26.99 -16.65 1.33
N PRO A 1007 26.37 -17.44 2.24
CA PRO A 1007 25.89 -18.76 1.89
C PRO A 1007 24.78 -18.70 0.82
N SER A 1008 24.74 -19.69 -0.07
CA SER A 1008 23.55 -19.96 -0.90
C SER A 1008 22.50 -20.68 -0.05
N PRO A 1009 21.21 -20.66 -0.46
CA PRO A 1009 20.22 -21.57 0.10
C PRO A 1009 20.74 -23.02 0.03
N SER A 1010 20.73 -23.70 1.17
CA SER A 1010 21.22 -25.06 1.30
C SER A 1010 20.30 -26.07 0.59
N THR A 1011 20.92 -27.10 0.02
CA THR A 1011 20.23 -28.23 -0.64
C THR A 1011 20.06 -29.43 0.30
N VAL A 1012 20.44 -29.30 1.57
CA VAL A 1012 20.38 -30.38 2.55
C VAL A 1012 18.92 -30.62 2.93
N ASP A 1013 18.36 -31.72 2.44
CA ASP A 1013 16.98 -32.17 2.67
C ASP A 1013 16.93 -33.40 3.59
N THR A 1014 17.99 -33.68 4.34
CA THR A 1014 18.08 -34.86 5.21
C THR A 1014 17.73 -34.56 6.66
N LEU A 1015 17.30 -35.60 7.39
CA LEU A 1015 17.05 -35.55 8.84
C LEU A 1015 18.33 -35.82 9.65
N ALA A 1016 18.50 -35.09 10.75
CA ALA A 1016 19.54 -35.32 11.74
C ALA A 1016 19.11 -36.31 12.83
N ALA A 1017 17.81 -36.32 13.15
CA ALA A 1017 17.24 -37.26 14.11
C ALA A 1017 15.75 -37.48 13.84
N ILE A 1018 15.27 -38.67 14.18
CA ILE A 1018 13.85 -38.99 14.35
C ILE A 1018 13.67 -39.50 15.78
N THR A 1019 12.61 -39.06 16.47
CA THR A 1019 12.23 -39.57 17.78
C THR A 1019 10.79 -40.05 17.80
N LEU A 1020 10.50 -41.04 18.63
CA LEU A 1020 9.21 -41.67 18.89
C LEU A 1020 8.89 -41.48 20.38
N ASP A 1021 7.89 -40.66 20.71
CA ASP A 1021 7.57 -40.27 22.10
C ASP A 1021 8.79 -39.77 22.90
N GLY A 1022 9.70 -39.06 22.22
CA GLY A 1022 10.94 -38.51 22.79
C GLY A 1022 12.12 -39.49 22.82
N ALA A 1023 11.94 -40.76 22.47
CA ALA A 1023 13.04 -41.72 22.34
C ALA A 1023 13.62 -41.74 20.90
N PRO A 1024 14.95 -41.79 20.69
CA PRO A 1024 15.53 -41.87 19.35
C PRO A 1024 15.08 -43.10 18.57
N LEU A 1025 14.77 -42.92 17.27
CA LEU A 1025 14.52 -44.03 16.36
C LEU A 1025 15.77 -44.89 16.24
N ARG A 1026 15.67 -46.15 16.68
CA ARG A 1026 16.80 -47.08 16.70
C ARG A 1026 17.26 -47.39 15.28
N GLY A 1027 18.56 -47.26 15.03
CA GLY A 1027 19.14 -47.53 13.71
C GLY A 1027 18.87 -46.45 12.66
N PHE A 1028 18.43 -45.25 13.08
CA PHE A 1028 18.25 -44.12 12.18
C PHE A 1028 19.54 -43.81 11.41
N ALA A 1029 19.39 -43.65 10.09
CA ALA A 1029 20.42 -43.20 9.18
C ALA A 1029 19.80 -42.20 8.19
N ALA A 1030 20.48 -41.07 7.98
CA ALA A 1030 19.94 -39.94 7.20
C ALA A 1030 19.63 -40.30 5.73
N ASP A 1031 20.29 -41.32 5.18
CA ASP A 1031 20.14 -41.83 3.82
C ASP A 1031 19.09 -42.94 3.67
N VAL A 1032 18.46 -43.39 4.76
CA VAL A 1032 17.39 -44.39 4.75
C VAL A 1032 16.04 -43.69 4.83
N GLU A 1033 15.24 -43.77 3.76
CA GLU A 1033 13.95 -43.07 3.61
C GLU A 1033 12.74 -43.91 4.04
N ALA A 1034 12.91 -45.21 4.32
CA ALA A 1034 11.82 -46.09 4.71
C ALA A 1034 12.19 -46.98 5.90
N TYR A 1035 11.39 -46.91 6.96
CA TYR A 1035 11.55 -47.67 8.20
C TYR A 1035 10.34 -48.55 8.46
N GLN A 1036 10.60 -49.80 8.83
CA GLN A 1036 9.61 -50.68 9.44
C GLN A 1036 9.87 -50.65 10.94
N VAL A 1037 8.87 -50.20 11.72
CA VAL A 1037 9.01 -49.97 13.16
C VAL A 1037 8.07 -50.93 13.89
N PRO A 1038 8.57 -52.05 14.45
CA PRO A 1038 7.76 -52.89 15.33
C PRO A 1038 7.27 -52.08 16.53
N TRP A 1039 5.95 -52.03 16.75
CA TRP A 1039 5.33 -51.29 17.85
C TRP A 1039 4.35 -52.17 18.63
N PRO A 1040 4.53 -52.35 19.96
CA PRO A 1040 3.68 -53.21 20.77
C PRO A 1040 2.44 -52.51 21.37
N GLY A 1041 2.32 -51.18 21.25
CA GLY A 1041 1.24 -50.39 21.85
C GLY A 1041 -0.04 -50.31 21.01
N GLU A 1042 -1.19 -50.16 21.67
CA GLU A 1042 -2.50 -49.97 21.00
C GLU A 1042 -2.64 -48.59 20.33
N SER A 1043 -1.85 -47.59 20.74
CA SER A 1043 -1.74 -46.27 20.13
C SER A 1043 -0.35 -46.05 19.55
N PHE A 1044 -0.26 -45.49 18.33
CA PHE A 1044 1.01 -45.16 17.69
C PHE A 1044 1.75 -44.01 18.39
N PRO A 1045 3.09 -44.00 18.39
CA PRO A 1045 3.85 -42.96 19.06
C PRO A 1045 3.80 -41.65 18.26
N THR A 1046 4.02 -40.54 18.96
CA THR A 1046 4.22 -39.24 18.31
C THR A 1046 5.60 -39.23 17.63
N VAL A 1047 5.59 -39.15 16.30
CA VAL A 1047 6.80 -39.00 15.49
C VAL A 1047 7.24 -37.55 15.52
N ARG A 1048 8.54 -37.34 15.73
CA ARG A 1048 9.18 -36.03 15.58
C ARG A 1048 10.47 -36.18 14.82
N ALA A 1049 10.86 -35.13 14.12
CA ALA A 1049 12.05 -35.14 13.32
C ALA A 1049 12.74 -33.79 13.34
N VAL A 1050 14.07 -33.81 13.34
CA VAL A 1050 14.91 -32.61 13.27
C VAL A 1050 15.70 -32.70 11.98
N ALA A 1051 15.62 -31.68 11.13
CA ALA A 1051 16.41 -31.61 9.91
C ALA A 1051 17.91 -31.40 10.24
N VAL A 1052 18.79 -31.86 9.34
CA VAL A 1052 20.22 -31.51 9.40
C VAL A 1052 20.42 -30.01 9.23
N ASP A 1053 19.57 -29.40 8.44
CA ASP A 1053 19.50 -27.96 8.22
C ASP A 1053 18.33 -27.37 9.00
N GLY A 1054 18.63 -26.52 9.98
CA GLY A 1054 17.63 -25.77 10.73
C GLY A 1054 16.83 -24.80 9.87
N ASP A 1055 17.32 -24.42 8.68
CA ASP A 1055 16.58 -23.58 7.72
C ASP A 1055 15.65 -24.42 6.82
N ALA A 1056 15.69 -25.76 6.90
CA ALA A 1056 14.77 -26.64 6.19
C ALA A 1056 13.42 -26.75 6.91
N THR A 1057 12.34 -26.85 6.14
CA THR A 1057 10.99 -27.08 6.69
C THR A 1057 10.75 -28.57 6.88
N VAL A 1058 10.30 -28.98 8.07
CA VAL A 1058 9.94 -30.36 8.37
C VAL A 1058 8.43 -30.45 8.57
N ALA A 1059 7.75 -31.21 7.72
CA ALA A 1059 6.34 -31.52 7.85
C ALA A 1059 6.18 -32.99 8.28
N VAL A 1060 5.63 -33.21 9.47
CA VAL A 1060 5.36 -34.55 10.00
C VAL A 1060 3.87 -34.85 9.89
N THR A 1061 3.52 -35.92 9.18
CA THR A 1061 2.19 -36.55 9.26
C THR A 1061 2.29 -37.71 10.25
N GLN A 1062 1.53 -37.63 11.35
CA GLN A 1062 1.49 -38.70 12.34
C GLN A 1062 0.87 -39.98 11.77
N ALA A 1063 1.12 -41.11 12.43
CA ALA A 1063 0.57 -42.38 12.01
C ALA A 1063 -0.96 -42.37 12.01
N ASP A 1064 -1.56 -42.79 10.90
CA ASP A 1064 -3.00 -43.02 10.79
C ASP A 1064 -3.39 -44.40 11.36
N ASP A 1065 -4.68 -44.76 11.30
CA ASP A 1065 -5.17 -46.08 11.72
C ASP A 1065 -4.51 -47.26 10.97
N GLY A 1066 -3.85 -46.98 9.84
CA GLY A 1066 -3.06 -47.93 9.06
C GLY A 1066 -1.60 -48.07 9.52
N GLY A 1067 -1.17 -47.28 10.51
CA GLY A 1067 0.16 -47.33 11.10
C GLY A 1067 1.25 -46.65 10.27
N LEU A 1068 0.93 -45.78 9.31
CA LEU A 1068 1.92 -45.10 8.48
C LEU A 1068 2.10 -43.64 8.88
N ALA A 1069 3.29 -43.27 9.35
CA ALA A 1069 3.70 -41.88 9.52
C ALA A 1069 4.66 -41.45 8.40
N THR A 1070 4.62 -40.17 8.02
CA THR A 1070 5.52 -39.59 7.01
C THR A 1070 6.18 -38.32 7.52
N VAL A 1071 7.42 -38.10 7.10
CA VAL A 1071 8.18 -36.88 7.39
C VAL A 1071 8.72 -36.33 6.09
N ALA A 1072 8.19 -35.20 5.63
CA ALA A 1072 8.72 -34.47 4.48
C ALA A 1072 9.68 -33.38 4.97
N VAL A 1073 10.88 -33.34 4.42
CA VAL A 1073 11.89 -32.32 4.68
C VAL A 1073 12.13 -31.55 3.39
N THR A 1074 11.80 -30.28 3.38
CA THR A 1074 12.05 -29.36 2.27
C THR A 1074 13.25 -28.50 2.62
N SER A 1075 14.36 -28.64 1.88
CA SER A 1075 15.58 -27.84 2.06
C SER A 1075 15.32 -26.36 1.81
N ALA A 1076 16.21 -25.50 2.29
CA ALA A 1076 16.13 -24.04 2.05
C ALA A 1076 16.14 -23.69 0.54
N SER A 1077 16.67 -24.55 -0.32
CA SER A 1077 16.65 -24.40 -1.78
C SER A 1077 15.37 -24.93 -2.47
N GLY A 1078 14.47 -25.57 -1.71
CA GLY A 1078 13.17 -26.08 -2.18
C GLY A 1078 13.13 -27.56 -2.56
N SER A 1079 14.25 -28.29 -2.52
CA SER A 1079 14.23 -29.75 -2.74
C SER A 1079 13.57 -30.46 -1.55
N THR A 1080 12.67 -31.42 -1.83
CA THR A 1080 11.94 -32.14 -0.78
C THR A 1080 12.31 -33.62 -0.79
N ARG A 1081 12.66 -34.16 0.39
CA ARG A 1081 12.85 -35.59 0.66
C ARG A 1081 11.76 -36.07 1.62
N THR A 1082 11.26 -37.29 1.44
CA THR A 1082 10.25 -37.88 2.32
C THR A 1082 10.77 -39.13 3.00
N TYR A 1083 10.58 -39.23 4.31
CA TYR A 1083 10.82 -40.41 5.12
C TYR A 1083 9.48 -41.05 5.50
N THR A 1084 9.43 -42.39 5.52
CA THR A 1084 8.24 -43.16 5.88
C THR A 1084 8.53 -44.07 7.06
N LEU A 1085 7.64 -44.08 8.06
CA LEU A 1085 7.69 -44.97 9.21
C LEU A 1085 6.42 -45.81 9.20
N ALA A 1086 6.54 -47.08 8.84
CA ALA A 1086 5.46 -48.04 8.90
C ALA A 1086 5.53 -48.80 10.23
N PHE A 1087 4.61 -48.48 11.13
CA PHE A 1087 4.44 -49.18 12.40
C PHE A 1087 3.80 -50.54 12.15
N THR A 1088 4.48 -51.60 12.57
CA THR A 1088 4.00 -52.97 12.41
C THR A 1088 3.64 -53.54 13.78
N ALA A 1089 2.56 -54.30 13.84
CA ALA A 1089 2.15 -54.96 15.08
C ALA A 1089 3.27 -55.92 15.54
N ALA A 1090 3.92 -55.56 16.64
CA ALA A 1090 4.78 -56.48 17.37
C ALA A 1090 3.91 -57.19 18.40
N ALA A 1091 3.98 -58.52 18.49
CA ALA A 1091 3.38 -59.22 19.63
C ALA A 1091 4.13 -58.75 20.89
N ALA A 1092 3.45 -58.01 21.76
CA ALA A 1092 4.00 -57.70 23.08
C ALA A 1092 4.33 -59.03 23.78
N PRO A 1093 5.50 -59.15 24.44
CA PRO A 1093 5.80 -60.37 25.18
C PRO A 1093 4.77 -60.55 26.29
N ASP A 1094 4.28 -61.79 26.45
CA ASP A 1094 3.32 -62.14 27.50
C ASP A 1094 4.00 -61.99 28.87
N LEU A 1095 3.53 -61.03 29.68
CA LEU A 1095 4.05 -60.73 31.00
C LEU A 1095 3.12 -61.31 32.05
N ASP A 1096 3.35 -62.56 32.43
CA ASP A 1096 2.58 -63.18 33.50
C ASP A 1096 3.46 -63.52 34.72
N ALA A 1097 2.85 -63.53 35.90
CA ALA A 1097 3.51 -64.00 37.10
C ALA A 1097 2.54 -64.73 38.01
N ALA A 1098 2.96 -65.84 38.59
CA ALA A 1098 2.22 -66.53 39.63
C ALA A 1098 2.77 -66.17 41.01
N VAL A 1099 1.90 -65.75 41.93
CA VAL A 1099 2.26 -65.56 43.35
C VAL A 1099 1.64 -66.63 44.23
N SER A 1100 2.49 -67.32 44.98
CA SER A 1100 2.06 -68.18 46.09
C SER A 1100 2.47 -67.55 47.42
N THR A 1101 1.64 -67.70 48.45
CA THR A 1101 1.87 -67.07 49.74
C THR A 1101 1.94 -68.10 50.87
N SER A 1102 2.84 -67.88 51.82
CA SER A 1102 2.97 -68.70 53.02
C SER A 1102 3.31 -67.85 54.23
N VAL A 1103 3.07 -68.40 55.42
CA VAL A 1103 3.32 -67.73 56.69
C VAL A 1103 4.57 -68.32 57.32
N ARG A 1104 5.55 -67.47 57.67
CA ARG A 1104 6.74 -67.88 58.41
C ARG A 1104 6.78 -67.19 59.77
N CYS A 1105 6.91 -67.97 60.84
CA CYS A 1105 7.02 -67.44 62.19
C CYS A 1105 8.48 -67.24 62.60
N VAL A 1106 8.86 -66.01 62.92
CA VAL A 1106 10.19 -65.65 63.42
C VAL A 1106 10.01 -64.89 64.72
N ALA A 1107 10.51 -65.44 65.83
CA ALA A 1107 10.41 -64.85 67.18
C ALA A 1107 8.99 -64.43 67.60
N GLY A 1108 7.98 -65.25 67.28
CA GLY A 1108 6.57 -64.98 67.63
C GLY A 1108 5.86 -63.94 66.76
N LYS A 1109 6.50 -63.46 65.69
CA LYS A 1109 5.91 -62.57 64.68
C LYS A 1109 5.70 -63.29 63.36
N ALA A 1110 4.55 -63.07 62.74
CA ALA A 1110 4.20 -63.63 61.44
C ALA A 1110 4.85 -62.81 60.32
N GLN A 1111 5.57 -63.47 59.42
CA GLN A 1111 6.05 -62.89 58.17
C GLN A 1111 5.20 -63.43 57.02
N LEU A 1112 4.76 -62.55 56.13
CA LEU A 1112 4.14 -62.91 54.86
C LEU A 1112 5.26 -63.22 53.87
N VAL A 1113 5.37 -64.47 53.45
CA VAL A 1113 6.34 -64.90 52.44
C VAL A 1113 5.62 -65.03 51.12
N LEU A 1114 5.99 -64.18 50.17
CA LEU A 1114 5.51 -64.17 48.79
C LEU A 1114 6.54 -64.90 47.94
N THR A 1115 6.17 -66.00 47.29
CA THR A 1115 6.99 -66.61 46.25
C THR A 1115 6.39 -66.23 44.91
N VAL A 1116 7.10 -65.38 44.19
CA VAL A 1116 6.72 -64.91 42.86
C VAL A 1116 7.47 -65.73 41.83
N THR A 1117 6.75 -66.21 40.83
CA THR A 1117 7.29 -66.95 39.70
C THR A 1117 6.97 -66.14 38.45
N ASN A 1118 7.98 -65.83 37.63
CA ASN A 1118 7.71 -65.31 36.29
C ASN A 1118 7.13 -66.45 35.44
N THR A 1119 5.86 -66.36 35.06
CA THR A 1119 5.18 -67.33 34.19
C THR A 1119 5.09 -66.86 32.74
N GLY A 1120 5.51 -65.62 32.48
CA GLY A 1120 5.64 -65.05 31.15
C GLY A 1120 6.84 -65.58 30.35
N GLU A 1121 7.00 -65.04 29.15
CA GLU A 1121 7.92 -65.57 28.13
C GLU A 1121 9.31 -64.91 28.12
N VAL A 1122 9.46 -63.77 28.78
CA VAL A 1122 10.69 -62.96 28.77
C VAL A 1122 11.20 -62.66 30.18
N PRO A 1123 12.48 -62.29 30.36
CA PRO A 1123 12.96 -61.78 31.65
C PRO A 1123 12.19 -60.53 32.06
N THR A 1124 11.74 -60.48 33.30
CA THR A 1124 10.80 -59.45 33.78
C THR A 1124 11.27 -58.87 35.11
N ASP A 1125 11.26 -57.55 35.21
CA ASP A 1125 11.33 -56.85 36.48
C ASP A 1125 9.99 -56.98 37.19
N ILE A 1126 10.00 -57.44 38.43
CA ILE A 1126 8.80 -57.70 39.22
C ILE A 1126 8.82 -56.86 40.49
N SER A 1127 7.88 -55.93 40.62
CA SER A 1127 7.64 -55.20 41.86
C SER A 1127 6.43 -55.78 42.57
N VAL A 1128 6.58 -56.15 43.85
CA VAL A 1128 5.45 -56.57 44.68
C VAL A 1128 5.18 -55.58 45.80
N SER A 1129 3.91 -55.28 46.03
CA SER A 1129 3.47 -54.33 47.05
C SER A 1129 2.34 -54.91 47.90
N THR A 1130 2.49 -54.81 49.23
CA THR A 1130 1.46 -55.15 50.22
C THR A 1130 1.40 -54.07 51.31
N PRO A 1131 0.38 -54.08 52.20
CA PRO A 1131 0.35 -53.18 53.36
C PRO A 1131 1.56 -53.29 54.31
N TYR A 1132 2.39 -54.34 54.17
CA TYR A 1132 3.56 -54.60 55.02
C TYR A 1132 4.89 -54.21 54.36
N GLY A 1133 4.85 -53.67 53.14
CA GLY A 1133 6.00 -53.14 52.40
C GLY A 1133 5.99 -53.51 50.92
N SER A 1134 6.94 -52.96 50.17
CA SER A 1134 7.13 -53.24 48.75
C SER A 1134 8.56 -53.69 48.47
N LYS A 1135 8.76 -54.51 47.43
CA LYS A 1135 10.09 -54.94 47.00
C LYS A 1135 10.12 -55.23 45.51
N ALA A 1136 11.15 -54.74 44.84
CA ALA A 1136 11.43 -55.03 43.44
C ALA A 1136 12.47 -56.14 43.30
N LEU A 1137 12.29 -56.94 42.25
CA LEU A 1137 13.21 -57.94 41.74
C LEU A 1137 13.48 -57.58 40.29
N SER A 1138 14.73 -57.49 39.90
CA SER A 1138 15.10 -57.21 38.51
C SER A 1138 15.43 -58.50 37.77
N ASP A 1139 15.16 -58.53 36.47
CA ASP A 1139 15.61 -59.59 35.56
C ASP A 1139 15.23 -61.02 36.00
N VAL A 1140 13.98 -61.21 36.46
CA VAL A 1140 13.48 -62.54 36.82
C VAL A 1140 13.25 -63.33 35.55
N GLN A 1141 14.10 -64.32 35.28
CA GLN A 1141 14.03 -65.15 34.08
C GLN A 1141 12.72 -65.96 33.98
N PRO A 1142 12.22 -66.29 32.78
CA PRO A 1142 11.04 -67.14 32.59
C PRO A 1142 11.11 -68.45 33.37
N GLY A 1143 10.05 -68.78 34.11
CA GLY A 1143 9.97 -69.95 34.99
C GLY A 1143 10.81 -69.86 36.27
N ALA A 1144 11.60 -68.79 36.46
CA ALA A 1144 12.35 -68.57 37.70
C ALA A 1144 11.41 -68.08 38.81
N ARG A 1145 11.72 -68.50 40.05
CA ARG A 1145 10.97 -68.13 41.24
C ARG A 1145 11.87 -67.45 42.26
N SER A 1146 11.35 -66.43 42.90
CA SER A 1146 12.02 -65.71 43.98
C SER A 1146 11.07 -65.53 45.17
N SER A 1147 11.61 -65.58 46.38
CA SER A 1147 10.82 -65.50 47.60
C SER A 1147 11.16 -64.24 48.40
N ILE A 1148 10.11 -63.48 48.73
CA ILE A 1148 10.18 -62.22 49.47
C ILE A 1148 9.46 -62.42 50.80
N ALA A 1149 10.22 -62.36 51.89
CA ALA A 1149 9.64 -62.35 53.23
C ALA A 1149 9.43 -60.90 53.70
N GLN A 1150 8.18 -60.51 53.91
CA GLN A 1150 7.80 -59.21 54.46
C GLN A 1150 7.46 -59.34 55.95
N ALA A 1151 8.11 -58.54 56.78
CA ALA A 1151 7.90 -58.55 58.22
C ALA A 1151 6.65 -57.74 58.58
N THR A 1152 5.54 -58.41 58.92
CA THR A 1152 4.30 -57.71 59.32
C THR A 1152 4.42 -57.00 60.66
N ARG A 1153 5.39 -57.40 61.50
CA ARG A 1153 5.57 -56.99 62.91
C ARG A 1153 4.40 -57.39 63.84
N LEU A 1154 3.43 -58.15 63.34
CA LEU A 1154 2.25 -58.63 64.06
C LEU A 1154 2.37 -60.12 64.42
N ALA A 1155 1.61 -60.59 65.42
CA ALA A 1155 1.51 -62.01 65.76
C ALA A 1155 0.55 -62.78 64.82
N SER A 1156 -0.39 -62.05 64.21
CA SER A 1156 -1.27 -62.51 63.13
C SER A 1156 -1.60 -61.34 62.18
N PHE A 1157 -1.96 -61.64 60.93
CA PHE A 1157 -2.39 -60.68 59.92
C PHE A 1157 -3.63 -61.21 59.17
N PRO A 1158 -4.57 -60.34 58.75
CA PRO A 1158 -5.78 -60.74 58.01
C PRO A 1158 -5.46 -61.09 56.55
N ALA A 1159 -6.41 -61.74 55.86
CA ALA A 1159 -6.31 -61.93 54.42
C ALA A 1159 -6.31 -60.58 53.68
N GLY A 1160 -5.63 -60.50 52.55
CA GLY A 1160 -5.50 -59.27 51.77
C GLY A 1160 -5.01 -59.55 50.35
N THR A 1161 -4.54 -58.52 49.66
CA THR A 1161 -4.03 -58.65 48.29
C THR A 1161 -2.61 -58.12 48.16
N VAL A 1162 -1.82 -58.75 47.29
CA VAL A 1162 -0.54 -58.25 46.79
C VAL A 1162 -0.76 -57.68 45.39
N GLN A 1163 -0.26 -56.47 45.18
CA GLN A 1163 -0.14 -55.88 43.85
C GLN A 1163 1.21 -56.28 43.26
N VAL A 1164 1.22 -56.74 42.02
CA VAL A 1164 2.41 -57.17 41.28
C VAL A 1164 2.47 -56.36 40.00
N GLU A 1165 3.52 -55.57 39.86
CA GLU A 1165 3.81 -54.83 38.63
C GLU A 1165 4.96 -55.54 37.92
N LEU A 1166 4.72 -55.93 36.68
CA LEU A 1166 5.66 -56.57 35.78
C LEU A 1166 6.14 -55.55 34.77
N GLY A 1167 7.44 -55.55 34.47
CA GLY A 1167 8.02 -54.70 33.44
C GLY A 1167 9.10 -55.44 32.68
N ALA A 1168 9.02 -55.43 31.34
CA ALA A 1168 10.08 -55.94 30.49
C ALA A 1168 10.36 -54.96 29.35
N ASP A 1169 11.63 -54.85 28.98
CA ASP A 1169 12.02 -54.07 27.81
C ASP A 1169 11.93 -54.95 26.56
N ALA A 1170 10.91 -54.71 25.73
CA ALA A 1170 10.69 -55.39 24.46
C ALA A 1170 11.11 -54.46 23.32
N ASP A 1171 12.19 -54.80 22.62
CA ASP A 1171 12.72 -54.04 21.47
C ASP A 1171 12.95 -52.53 21.71
N GLY A 1172 13.20 -52.15 22.97
CA GLY A 1172 13.45 -50.77 23.38
C GLY A 1172 12.22 -50.01 23.89
N THR A 1173 11.06 -50.66 23.93
CA THR A 1173 9.84 -50.15 24.57
C THR A 1173 9.57 -50.93 25.84
N ARG A 1174 9.36 -50.24 26.97
CA ARG A 1174 9.04 -50.89 28.23
C ARG A 1174 7.56 -51.26 28.25
N VAL A 1175 7.26 -52.55 28.24
CA VAL A 1175 5.91 -53.09 28.40
C VAL A 1175 5.69 -53.36 29.88
N THR A 1176 4.54 -52.94 30.41
CA THR A 1176 4.18 -53.17 31.81
C THR A 1176 2.83 -53.88 31.95
N GLU A 1177 2.72 -54.74 32.95
CA GLU A 1177 1.47 -55.45 33.28
C GLU A 1177 1.25 -55.45 34.79
N ASN A 1178 0.01 -55.20 35.22
CA ASN A 1178 -0.36 -55.14 36.63
C ASN A 1178 -1.26 -56.32 36.99
N LEU A 1179 -0.80 -57.17 37.91
CA LEU A 1179 -1.51 -58.34 38.39
C LEU A 1179 -1.82 -58.22 39.88
N GLN A 1180 -2.93 -58.80 40.31
CA GLN A 1180 -3.35 -58.79 41.72
C GLN A 1180 -3.61 -60.21 42.22
N PHE A 1181 -2.95 -60.59 43.33
CA PHE A 1181 -3.14 -61.90 43.95
C PHE A 1181 -3.64 -61.77 45.38
N ALA A 1182 -4.52 -62.67 45.80
CA ALA A 1182 -4.97 -62.74 47.18
C ALA A 1182 -3.99 -63.55 48.05
N TYR A 1183 -3.83 -63.14 49.31
CA TYR A 1183 -3.18 -63.93 50.35
C TYR A 1183 -4.13 -64.15 51.52
N LEU A 1184 -4.03 -65.32 52.15
CA LEU A 1184 -4.88 -65.69 53.29
C LEU A 1184 -4.34 -65.11 54.60
N ALA A 1185 -5.21 -65.04 55.61
CA ALA A 1185 -4.82 -64.65 56.96
C ALA A 1185 -3.75 -65.60 57.53
N GLY A 1186 -2.73 -65.05 58.19
CA GLY A 1186 -1.63 -65.80 58.77
C GLY A 1186 -1.48 -65.56 60.27
N THR A 1187 -1.16 -66.60 61.05
CA THR A 1187 -0.95 -66.50 62.50
C THR A 1187 0.22 -67.36 62.97
N CYS A 1188 0.90 -66.90 64.02
CA CYS A 1188 1.92 -67.64 64.74
C CYS A 1188 1.45 -68.23 66.07
N ALA A 1189 0.15 -68.12 66.38
CA ALA A 1189 -0.47 -68.85 67.48
C ALA A 1189 -0.59 -70.33 67.09
N ARG A 1190 -0.03 -71.22 67.92
CA ARG A 1190 -0.34 -72.65 67.84
C ARG A 1190 -1.76 -72.92 68.31
#